data_AF-A0AAU7T9E5-F1
#
_entry.id   AF-A0AAU7T9E5-F1
#
_cell.length_a   1.000
_cell.length_b   1.000
_cell.length_c   1.000
_cell.angle_alpha   90.00
_cell.angle_beta   90.00
_cell.angle_gamma   90.00
#
_symmetry.space_group_name_H-M   'P 1'
#
loop_
_entity.id
_entity.type
_entity.pdbx_description
1 polymer ?
#
loop_
_entity_poly.entity_id
_entity_poly.type
_entity_poly.pdbx_seq_one_letter_code
_entity_poly.pdbx_strand_id
1 'polypeptide(L)'
;MDQGRRRGLRLAALGVVLTAVAVPAYADPPPSTPPPASVTDVNRSLEQLQAEAAAVQADFAKATIAYTNALEQAQAAEAAAKKAEATATTSKGKADEERRRLGVVTAQAYQLGIPTVMGAESMLWSLAPIAESLQEIADRQTAITQLGNTQVSQYQRAMAAESESNRLKDDATSKRAAANEAAAKAQELSKQVQQKAADASAAMADQTADLDVASALSKQLQQTRNEQALARWQTYLAELTATKVTPPAAAALKNPGKLPTGLTPLTRRGAAVPGVAAVTVAGRTVRVMSAETIRAVNQAFSLLGKPYGVAATGPDKYGCLGAARVAWQPYTTLPNLVGKVYPNYQAVPAPQVQPGDLLVMGSKSLGLVHIGIALDNGEMIAADEAKGAVVVTTVPDNLYAVLRPTLGAPSKPQIAPVATSDAYAFRCGNTATSYDVGSGSWSWPLPDGSYEIGTPFGQSGSMWSSGVHTGQDFPASIGTTVRAVTSGTVRVEQPAWAGNLVRIDHGNGLETLYAHLSRVDVTDGQQVTAGQRIGAVGTEGNSTGPHLHFEVRLGGDPVNPMPFLATGSASTGWGGFSNGMIPAGRLCAIGSGHLLRCDAAAAYLQLSAAYRAQFGKSLCITDSYRSYASQVSLYQRKPSLAALPGTSNHGWGVAVDLCGGVDRFGTTQYRWMKSHAPSYGWLHPVWADQGGNREEPWHWEFGNPVSS
;
A
#
# COMPACT_ATOMS: atom_id res chain seq x y z
N MET A 1 39.17 18.45 -23.06
CA MET A 1 39.53 19.17 -21.82
C MET A 1 38.46 20.22 -21.56
N ASP A 2 38.05 20.30 -20.30
CA ASP A 2 37.20 21.35 -19.68
C ASP A 2 35.65 21.23 -19.76
N GLN A 3 35.09 20.29 -18.99
CA GLN A 3 33.73 20.39 -18.41
C GLN A 3 33.66 19.84 -16.96
N GLY A 4 34.81 19.74 -16.26
CA GLY A 4 34.90 19.03 -14.97
C GLY A 4 34.84 19.89 -13.71
N ARG A 5 34.67 21.22 -13.79
CA ARG A 5 34.99 22.11 -12.65
C ARG A 5 33.90 23.09 -12.20
N ARG A 6 32.62 22.83 -12.50
CA ARG A 6 31.50 23.65 -11.99
C ARG A 6 30.36 22.83 -11.38
N ARG A 7 30.64 21.99 -10.39
CA ARG A 7 29.57 21.40 -9.53
C ARG A 7 29.87 21.34 -8.02
N GLY A 8 31.10 21.66 -7.57
CA GLY A 8 31.52 21.46 -6.17
C GLY A 8 31.46 22.66 -5.21
N LEU A 9 30.68 23.72 -5.48
CA LEU A 9 30.85 24.99 -4.74
C LEU A 9 29.57 25.60 -4.14
N ARG A 10 28.54 24.81 -3.82
CA ARG A 10 27.28 25.34 -3.24
C ARG A 10 26.86 24.81 -1.86
N LEU A 11 27.73 24.13 -1.11
CA LEU A 11 27.38 23.66 0.25
C LEU A 11 28.44 23.96 1.33
N ALA A 12 29.26 24.98 1.13
CA ALA A 12 30.20 25.46 2.16
C ALA A 12 29.91 26.92 2.52
N ALA A 13 28.77 27.18 3.17
CA ALA A 13 28.57 28.40 3.96
C ALA A 13 27.26 28.29 4.76
N LEU A 14 27.35 27.94 6.05
CA LEU A 14 26.43 28.38 7.09
C LEU A 14 27.03 28.04 8.46
N GLY A 15 27.96 28.89 8.88
CA GLY A 15 28.41 28.97 10.26
C GLY A 15 27.83 30.21 10.94
N VAL A 16 27.28 30.01 12.15
CA VAL A 16 27.00 30.98 13.25
C VAL A 16 25.95 32.07 12.90
N VAL A 17 25.00 32.54 13.74
CA VAL A 17 24.77 32.70 15.18
C VAL A 17 23.25 32.75 15.40
N LEU A 18 22.71 32.18 16.48
CA LEU A 18 21.38 32.59 16.99
C LEU A 18 21.45 32.73 18.51
N THR A 19 21.42 33.98 18.95
CA THR A 19 21.32 34.40 20.35
C THR A 19 19.94 34.03 20.91
N ALA A 20 19.94 33.30 22.03
CA ALA A 20 18.73 32.91 22.73
C ALA A 20 18.09 34.12 23.42
N VAL A 21 16.83 34.41 23.10
CA VAL A 21 15.94 35.21 23.96
C VAL A 21 14.96 34.22 24.60
N ALA A 22 15.10 34.03 25.91
CA ALA A 22 14.23 33.18 26.71
C ALA A 22 12.85 33.83 26.88
N VAL A 23 11.78 33.11 26.52
CA VAL A 23 10.40 33.42 26.94
C VAL A 23 9.89 32.26 27.80
N PRO A 24 9.35 32.51 29.00
CA PRO A 24 8.90 31.45 29.91
C PRO A 24 7.60 30.76 29.42
N ALA A 25 7.54 29.44 29.57
CA ALA A 25 6.58 28.51 28.96
C ALA A 25 5.22 28.34 29.69
N TYR A 26 4.69 29.34 30.41
CA TYR A 26 3.44 29.17 31.17
C TYR A 26 2.48 30.37 31.14
N ALA A 27 2.31 30.97 29.96
CA ALA A 27 1.17 31.85 29.67
C ALA A 27 0.53 31.40 28.35
N ASP A 28 -0.78 31.61 28.20
CA ASP A 28 -1.50 31.28 26.95
C ASP A 28 -0.77 31.83 25.72
N PRO A 29 -0.70 31.08 24.60
CA PRO A 29 0.15 31.43 23.47
C PRO A 29 -0.37 32.66 22.71
N PRO A 30 0.47 33.69 22.45
CA PRO A 30 0.20 34.68 21.42
C PRO A 30 0.50 34.11 20.00
N PRO A 31 0.03 34.78 18.92
CA PRO A 31 0.12 34.26 17.55
C PRO A 31 1.58 34.00 17.11
N SER A 32 1.83 32.81 16.57
CA SER A 32 3.15 32.28 16.21
C SER A 32 3.85 33.04 15.08
N THR A 33 5.11 33.45 15.30
CA THR A 33 6.08 33.70 14.23
C THR A 33 6.74 32.38 13.78
N PRO A 34 7.11 32.23 12.50
CA PRO A 34 7.64 30.96 11.96
C PRO A 34 9.10 30.71 12.37
N PRO A 35 9.52 29.44 12.55
CA PRO A 35 10.90 29.10 12.94
C PRO A 35 11.89 29.22 11.75
N PRO A 36 13.18 29.54 12.01
CA PRO A 36 14.20 29.77 10.98
C PRO A 36 14.78 28.47 10.39
N ALA A 37 15.35 28.61 9.21
CA ALA A 37 15.78 27.58 8.26
C ALA A 37 16.62 26.41 8.83
N SER A 38 16.08 25.19 8.75
CA SER A 38 16.80 23.89 8.61
C SER A 38 15.74 22.82 8.28
N VAL A 39 16.06 21.81 7.46
CA VAL A 39 15.25 20.65 6.93
C VAL A 39 15.28 20.58 5.39
N THR A 40 15.31 21.71 4.69
CA THR A 40 15.14 21.78 3.23
C THR A 40 16.29 21.26 2.36
N ASP A 41 17.54 21.27 2.86
CA ASP A 41 18.70 20.97 2.01
C ASP A 41 19.12 19.49 1.99
N VAL A 42 18.71 18.70 2.99
CA VAL A 42 19.05 17.28 3.04
C VAL A 42 17.95 16.38 2.46
N ASN A 43 16.71 16.89 2.35
CA ASN A 43 15.62 16.26 1.57
C ASN A 43 15.98 16.14 0.07
N ARG A 44 16.75 17.09 -0.46
CA ARG A 44 17.08 17.21 -1.89
C ARG A 44 17.97 16.07 -2.41
N SER A 45 18.88 15.54 -1.59
CA SER A 45 19.84 14.51 -2.01
C SER A 45 19.25 13.09 -1.93
N LEU A 46 18.26 12.84 -1.08
CA LEU A 46 17.58 11.53 -1.03
C LEU A 46 16.64 11.28 -2.21
N GLU A 47 15.90 12.33 -2.55
CA GLU A 47 14.91 12.35 -3.64
C GLU A 47 15.54 12.03 -5.00
N GLN A 48 16.79 12.44 -5.20
CA GLN A 48 17.48 12.29 -6.48
C GLN A 48 17.96 10.85 -6.72
N LEU A 49 18.45 10.17 -5.67
CA LEU A 49 18.98 8.82 -5.83
C LEU A 49 17.94 7.72 -5.92
N GLN A 50 16.81 7.87 -5.22
CA GLN A 50 15.72 6.90 -5.29
C GLN A 50 15.02 6.94 -6.66
N ALA A 51 14.96 8.13 -7.29
CA ALA A 51 14.44 8.30 -8.65
C ALA A 51 15.37 7.71 -9.71
N GLU A 52 16.68 7.89 -9.58
CA GLU A 52 17.66 7.33 -10.52
C GLU A 52 17.77 5.79 -10.40
N ALA A 53 17.64 5.21 -9.20
CA ALA A 53 17.61 3.76 -8.97
C ALA A 53 16.41 3.08 -9.66
N ALA A 54 15.21 3.65 -9.48
CA ALA A 54 13.98 3.14 -10.06
C ALA A 54 13.97 3.28 -11.60
N ALA A 55 14.56 4.35 -12.14
CA ALA A 55 14.71 4.55 -13.58
C ALA A 55 15.64 3.50 -14.22
N VAL A 56 16.75 3.17 -13.57
CA VAL A 56 17.70 2.14 -14.02
C VAL A 56 17.06 0.75 -14.00
N GLN A 57 16.30 0.42 -12.95
CA GLN A 57 15.60 -0.87 -12.83
C GLN A 57 14.47 -1.02 -13.86
N ALA A 58 13.67 0.02 -14.10
CA ALA A 58 12.61 0.01 -15.10
C ALA A 58 13.14 -0.10 -16.54
N ASP A 59 14.23 0.60 -16.86
CA ASP A 59 14.82 0.58 -18.20
C ASP A 59 15.50 -0.77 -18.50
N PHE A 60 16.14 -1.40 -17.49
CA PHE A 60 16.68 -2.76 -17.60
C PHE A 60 15.59 -3.84 -17.77
N ALA A 61 14.50 -3.73 -17.01
CA ALA A 61 13.34 -4.64 -17.14
C ALA A 61 12.69 -4.54 -18.53
N LYS A 62 12.51 -3.32 -19.05
CA LYS A 62 11.97 -3.07 -20.40
C LYS A 62 12.84 -3.65 -21.50
N ALA A 63 14.17 -3.47 -21.40
CA ALA A 63 15.11 -4.03 -22.36
C ALA A 63 15.10 -5.57 -22.34
N THR A 64 15.01 -6.17 -21.14
CA THR A 64 14.95 -7.63 -20.96
C THR A 64 13.67 -8.24 -21.53
N ILE A 65 12.52 -7.60 -21.35
CA ILE A 65 11.23 -8.03 -21.95
C ILE A 65 11.30 -7.95 -23.48
N ALA A 66 11.83 -6.86 -24.03
CA ALA A 66 11.98 -6.69 -25.47
C ALA A 66 12.88 -7.77 -26.09
N TYR A 67 14.00 -8.10 -25.43
CA TYR A 67 14.88 -9.20 -25.84
C TYR A 67 14.17 -10.56 -25.79
N THR A 68 13.46 -10.84 -24.69
CA THR A 68 12.75 -12.13 -24.50
C THR A 68 11.69 -12.35 -25.57
N ASN A 69 10.88 -11.32 -25.87
CA ASN A 69 9.88 -11.38 -26.93
C ASN A 69 10.50 -11.55 -28.32
N ALA A 70 11.62 -10.88 -28.59
CA ALA A 70 12.34 -11.03 -29.86
C ALA A 70 12.96 -12.43 -30.02
N LEU A 71 13.44 -13.02 -28.93
CA LEU A 71 13.99 -14.38 -28.91
C LEU A 71 12.90 -15.43 -29.20
N GLU A 72 11.72 -15.29 -28.60
CA GLU A 72 10.57 -16.18 -28.85
C GLU A 72 10.12 -16.09 -30.31
N GLN A 73 10.05 -14.88 -30.87
CA GLN A 73 9.73 -14.66 -32.29
C GLN A 73 10.79 -15.29 -33.21
N ALA A 74 12.07 -15.17 -32.87
CA ALA A 74 13.15 -15.78 -33.64
C ALA A 74 13.08 -17.32 -33.61
N GLN A 75 12.78 -17.91 -32.45
CA GLN A 75 12.59 -19.36 -32.32
C GLN A 75 11.40 -19.88 -33.12
N ALA A 76 10.27 -19.16 -33.07
CA ALA A 76 9.08 -19.49 -33.86
C ALA A 76 9.34 -19.39 -35.38
N ALA A 77 10.02 -18.33 -35.82
CA ALA A 77 10.37 -18.14 -37.23
C ALA A 77 11.36 -19.21 -37.72
N GLU A 78 12.35 -19.59 -36.91
CA GLU A 78 13.31 -20.65 -37.21
C GLU A 78 12.62 -22.02 -37.36
N ALA A 79 11.68 -22.33 -36.46
CA ALA A 79 10.90 -23.56 -36.55
C ALA A 79 10.03 -23.60 -37.82
N ALA A 80 9.42 -22.46 -38.19
CA ALA A 80 8.63 -22.34 -39.41
C ALA A 80 9.50 -22.48 -40.69
N ALA A 81 10.70 -21.89 -40.70
CA ALA A 81 11.66 -21.99 -41.80
C ALA A 81 12.11 -23.44 -42.01
N LYS A 82 12.54 -24.13 -40.94
CA LYS A 82 12.95 -25.55 -41.00
C LYS A 82 11.84 -26.45 -41.54
N LYS A 83 10.60 -26.22 -41.10
CA LYS A 83 9.43 -26.98 -41.59
C LYS A 83 9.19 -26.74 -43.08
N ALA A 84 9.30 -25.50 -43.54
CA ALA A 84 9.13 -25.16 -44.96
C ALA A 84 10.24 -25.75 -45.83
N GLU A 85 11.50 -25.71 -45.39
CA GLU A 85 12.65 -26.30 -46.08
C GLU A 85 12.56 -27.83 -46.22
N ALA A 86 12.13 -28.52 -45.16
CA ALA A 86 11.89 -29.97 -45.20
C ALA A 86 10.77 -30.31 -46.20
N THR A 87 9.71 -29.50 -46.23
CA THR A 87 8.59 -29.64 -47.17
C THR A 87 9.04 -29.41 -48.62
N ALA A 88 9.83 -28.36 -48.87
CA ALA A 88 10.40 -28.04 -50.17
C ALA A 88 11.34 -29.15 -50.67
N THR A 89 12.20 -29.68 -49.80
CA THR A 89 13.13 -30.78 -50.12
C THR A 89 12.37 -32.05 -50.52
N THR A 90 11.32 -32.38 -49.77
CA THR A 90 10.44 -33.51 -50.08
C THR A 90 9.73 -33.33 -51.43
N SER A 91 9.22 -32.12 -51.70
CA SER A 91 8.56 -31.81 -52.97
C SER A 91 9.51 -31.87 -54.16
N LYS A 92 10.76 -31.42 -53.99
CA LYS A 92 11.81 -31.52 -55.01
C LYS A 92 12.12 -32.97 -55.36
N GLY A 93 12.26 -33.85 -54.35
CA GLY A 93 12.47 -35.29 -54.57
C GLY A 93 11.35 -35.94 -55.39
N LYS A 94 10.09 -35.54 -55.14
CA LYS A 94 8.93 -35.98 -55.94
C LYS A 94 9.01 -35.46 -57.38
N ALA A 95 9.34 -34.18 -57.58
CA ALA A 95 9.50 -33.61 -58.92
C ALA A 95 10.63 -34.30 -59.72
N ASP A 96 11.77 -34.58 -59.08
CA ASP A 96 12.90 -35.31 -59.67
C ASP A 96 12.54 -36.76 -60.02
N GLU A 97 11.66 -37.40 -59.24
CA GLU A 97 11.13 -38.74 -59.55
C GLU A 97 10.18 -38.72 -60.75
N GLU A 98 9.22 -37.79 -60.80
CA GLU A 98 8.34 -37.67 -61.98
C GLU A 98 9.12 -37.30 -63.24
N ARG A 99 10.17 -36.48 -63.12
CA ARG A 99 11.09 -36.18 -64.24
C ARG A 99 11.86 -37.42 -64.70
N ARG A 100 12.34 -38.27 -63.78
CA ARG A 100 12.99 -39.55 -64.13
C ARG A 100 12.02 -40.50 -64.84
N ARG A 101 10.77 -40.62 -64.36
CA ARG A 101 9.72 -41.43 -65.00
C ARG A 101 9.42 -40.94 -66.41
N LEU A 102 9.29 -39.62 -66.59
CA LEU A 102 9.14 -39.01 -67.90
C LEU A 102 10.32 -39.33 -68.83
N GLY A 103 11.56 -39.28 -68.32
CA GLY A 103 12.77 -39.64 -69.06
C GLY A 103 12.76 -41.09 -69.56
N VAL A 104 12.33 -42.05 -68.73
CA VAL A 104 12.19 -43.46 -69.10
C VAL A 104 11.12 -43.65 -70.20
N VAL A 105 9.94 -43.06 -70.02
CA VAL A 105 8.86 -43.14 -71.02
C VAL A 105 9.28 -42.50 -72.34
N THR A 106 10.02 -41.39 -72.28
CA THR A 106 10.53 -40.68 -73.47
C THR A 106 11.61 -41.48 -74.19
N ALA A 107 12.52 -42.14 -73.46
CA ALA A 107 13.54 -43.02 -74.05
C ALA A 107 12.91 -44.25 -74.72
N GLN A 108 11.88 -44.85 -74.10
CA GLN A 108 11.11 -45.95 -74.68
C GLN A 108 10.39 -45.51 -75.96
N ALA A 109 9.76 -44.32 -75.95
CA ALA A 109 9.14 -43.76 -77.15
C ALA A 109 10.17 -43.55 -78.27
N TYR A 110 11.33 -42.99 -77.96
CA TYR A 110 12.41 -42.77 -78.93
C TYR A 110 12.94 -44.07 -79.55
N GLN A 111 13.19 -45.11 -78.74
CA GLN A 111 13.65 -46.42 -79.23
C GLN A 111 12.65 -47.10 -80.17
N LEU A 112 11.37 -46.84 -80.00
CA LEU A 112 10.28 -47.38 -80.82
C LEU A 112 10.00 -46.53 -82.07
N GLY A 113 10.80 -45.49 -82.34
CA GLY A 113 10.56 -44.56 -83.46
C GLY A 113 9.28 -43.74 -83.29
N ILE A 114 8.75 -43.66 -82.05
CA ILE A 114 7.55 -42.90 -81.73
C ILE A 114 7.97 -41.45 -81.55
N PRO A 115 7.41 -40.51 -82.32
CA PRO A 115 7.67 -39.10 -82.12
C PRO A 115 7.33 -38.71 -80.68
N THR A 116 8.34 -38.29 -79.93
CA THR A 116 8.12 -37.64 -78.62
C THR A 116 7.29 -36.37 -78.86
N VAL A 117 6.45 -35.98 -77.90
CA VAL A 117 5.34 -34.99 -77.93
C VAL A 117 5.58 -33.58 -78.53
N MET A 118 6.63 -33.34 -79.32
CA MET A 118 6.73 -32.23 -80.27
C MET A 118 6.48 -32.76 -81.70
N GLY A 119 5.21 -32.90 -82.09
CA GLY A 119 4.79 -33.05 -83.50
C GLY A 119 4.16 -34.41 -83.87
N ALA A 120 2.89 -34.62 -83.49
CA ALA A 120 2.14 -35.84 -83.81
C ALA A 120 1.49 -35.85 -85.21
N GLU A 121 2.02 -35.14 -86.20
CA GLU A 121 1.42 -35.10 -87.56
C GLU A 121 2.23 -35.78 -88.67
N SER A 122 3.39 -36.35 -88.39
CA SER A 122 4.18 -36.98 -89.44
C SER A 122 4.79 -38.29 -88.98
N MET A 123 4.08 -39.41 -89.23
CA MET A 123 4.67 -40.73 -89.55
C MET A 123 3.59 -41.82 -89.74
N LEU A 124 2.69 -41.62 -90.71
CA LEU A 124 1.89 -42.74 -91.27
C LEU A 124 2.70 -43.58 -92.29
N TRP A 125 3.98 -43.24 -92.54
CA TRP A 125 4.76 -43.78 -93.68
C TRP A 125 6.11 -44.43 -93.34
N SER A 126 6.57 -44.47 -92.08
CA SER A 126 7.92 -44.97 -91.74
C SER A 126 8.02 -46.43 -91.26
N LEU A 127 6.89 -47.12 -91.00
CA LEU A 127 6.90 -48.52 -90.51
C LEU A 127 6.59 -49.58 -91.59
N ALA A 128 6.38 -49.17 -92.84
CA ALA A 128 6.04 -50.08 -93.94
C ALA A 128 7.12 -51.12 -94.34
N PRO A 129 8.46 -50.91 -94.20
CA PRO A 129 9.40 -51.86 -94.81
C PRO A 129 9.71 -53.14 -94.00
N ILE A 130 9.15 -53.36 -92.81
CA ILE A 130 9.62 -54.45 -91.91
C ILE A 130 8.51 -55.15 -91.07
N ALA A 131 7.28 -55.25 -91.57
CA ALA A 131 6.22 -56.02 -90.90
C ALA A 131 5.80 -57.22 -91.75
N GLU A 132 5.66 -58.40 -91.15
CA GLU A 132 5.33 -59.65 -91.85
C GLU A 132 3.79 -59.90 -91.91
N SER A 133 2.94 -59.10 -91.22
CA SER A 133 1.46 -59.15 -91.31
C SER A 133 0.69 -57.86 -90.93
N LEU A 134 -0.60 -57.73 -91.32
CA LEU A 134 -1.50 -56.61 -90.97
C LEU A 134 -1.85 -56.51 -89.46
N GLN A 135 -1.88 -57.64 -88.74
CA GLN A 135 -2.15 -57.67 -87.29
C GLN A 135 -1.00 -57.01 -86.52
N GLU A 136 0.24 -57.24 -86.96
CA GLU A 136 1.44 -56.63 -86.39
C GLU A 136 1.44 -55.10 -86.54
N ILE A 137 0.87 -54.57 -87.62
CA ILE A 137 0.70 -53.12 -87.84
C ILE A 137 -0.32 -52.52 -86.87
N ALA A 138 -1.46 -53.19 -86.67
CA ALA A 138 -2.52 -52.75 -85.75
C ALA A 138 -2.09 -52.79 -84.27
N ASP A 139 -1.35 -53.84 -83.88
CA ASP A 139 -0.81 -53.98 -82.53
C ASP A 139 0.27 -52.92 -82.26
N ARG A 140 1.14 -52.63 -83.25
CA ARG A 140 2.09 -51.52 -83.19
C ARG A 140 1.39 -50.17 -83.07
N GLN A 141 0.33 -49.90 -83.85
CA GLN A 141 -0.42 -48.63 -83.79
C GLN A 141 -1.10 -48.41 -82.42
N THR A 142 -1.64 -49.47 -81.82
CA THR A 142 -2.25 -49.43 -80.49
C THR A 142 -1.20 -49.14 -79.41
N ALA A 143 -0.04 -49.80 -79.49
CA ALA A 143 1.09 -49.55 -78.59
C ALA A 143 1.62 -48.12 -78.70
N ILE A 144 1.72 -47.57 -79.92
CA ILE A 144 2.14 -46.18 -80.18
C ILE A 144 1.18 -45.19 -79.52
N THR A 145 -0.13 -45.39 -79.68
CA THR A 145 -1.17 -44.50 -79.13
C THR A 145 -1.20 -44.55 -77.61
N GLN A 146 -1.10 -45.74 -77.02
CA GLN A 146 -1.06 -45.93 -75.57
C GLN A 146 0.20 -45.31 -74.95
N LEU A 147 1.36 -45.47 -75.59
CA LEU A 147 2.61 -44.88 -75.11
C LEU A 147 2.60 -43.35 -75.23
N GLY A 148 2.04 -42.80 -76.32
CA GLY A 148 1.87 -41.35 -76.49
C GLY A 148 0.96 -40.72 -75.44
N ASN A 149 -0.19 -41.34 -75.15
CA ASN A 149 -1.09 -40.88 -74.07
C ASN A 149 -0.43 -40.97 -72.69
N THR A 150 0.35 -42.02 -72.45
CA THR A 150 1.13 -42.18 -71.22
C THR A 150 2.18 -41.08 -71.11
N GLN A 151 2.88 -40.75 -72.20
CA GLN A 151 3.89 -39.68 -72.22
C GLN A 151 3.28 -38.31 -71.90
N VAL A 152 2.14 -37.95 -72.49
CA VAL A 152 1.44 -36.67 -72.21
C VAL A 152 1.00 -36.58 -70.75
N SER A 153 0.40 -37.65 -70.21
CA SER A 153 -0.04 -37.68 -68.81
C SER A 153 1.14 -37.56 -67.84
N GLN A 154 2.26 -38.23 -68.12
CA GLN A 154 3.46 -38.13 -67.29
C GLN A 154 4.14 -36.75 -67.41
N TYR A 155 4.11 -36.12 -68.59
CA TYR A 155 4.60 -34.75 -68.78
C TYR A 155 3.81 -33.74 -67.92
N GLN A 156 2.48 -33.82 -67.93
CA GLN A 156 1.63 -32.95 -67.11
C GLN A 156 1.89 -33.13 -65.60
N ARG A 157 2.08 -34.38 -65.14
CA ARG A 157 2.45 -34.67 -63.74
C ARG A 157 3.81 -34.10 -63.37
N ALA A 158 4.81 -34.25 -64.24
CA ALA A 158 6.14 -33.69 -64.03
C ALA A 158 6.11 -32.16 -63.95
N MET A 159 5.38 -31.49 -64.85
CA MET A 159 5.23 -30.03 -64.84
C MET A 159 4.48 -29.50 -63.60
N ALA A 160 3.42 -30.18 -63.17
CA ALA A 160 2.68 -29.83 -61.97
C ALA A 160 3.51 -30.01 -60.69
N ALA A 161 4.26 -31.12 -60.60
CA ALA A 161 5.18 -31.38 -59.49
C ALA A 161 6.33 -30.36 -59.44
N GLU A 162 6.84 -29.93 -60.60
CA GLU A 162 7.88 -28.90 -60.70
C GLU A 162 7.36 -27.51 -60.30
N SER A 163 6.17 -27.12 -60.74
CA SER A 163 5.53 -25.86 -60.34
C SER A 163 5.30 -25.79 -58.83
N GLU A 164 4.79 -26.87 -58.22
CA GLU A 164 4.58 -26.93 -56.77
C GLU A 164 5.90 -26.95 -55.99
N SER A 165 6.93 -27.66 -56.50
CA SER A 165 8.27 -27.63 -55.92
C SER A 165 8.88 -26.23 -55.92
N ASN A 166 8.68 -25.45 -57.00
CA ASN A 166 9.17 -24.07 -57.08
C ASN A 166 8.43 -23.15 -56.09
N ARG A 167 7.10 -23.27 -56.00
CA ARG A 167 6.29 -22.50 -55.04
C ARG A 167 6.72 -22.75 -53.58
N LEU A 168 6.94 -24.02 -53.23
CA LEU A 168 7.38 -24.40 -51.87
C LEU A 168 8.83 -23.98 -51.59
N LYS A 169 9.69 -23.95 -52.60
CA LYS A 169 11.05 -23.41 -52.51
C LYS A 169 11.05 -21.90 -52.23
N ASP A 170 10.17 -21.15 -52.89
CA ASP A 170 10.05 -19.71 -52.67
C ASP A 170 9.47 -19.40 -51.27
N ASP A 171 8.47 -20.16 -50.81
CA ASP A 171 7.95 -20.07 -49.43
C ASP A 171 9.03 -20.38 -48.38
N ALA A 172 9.84 -21.43 -48.60
CA ALA A 172 10.96 -21.76 -47.72
C ALA A 172 12.03 -20.66 -47.70
N THR A 173 12.35 -20.08 -48.86
CA THR A 173 13.31 -18.97 -48.98
C THR A 173 12.82 -17.72 -48.23
N SER A 174 11.54 -17.37 -48.39
CA SER A 174 10.91 -16.24 -47.68
C SER A 174 10.92 -16.45 -46.16
N LYS A 175 10.54 -17.65 -45.68
CA LYS A 175 10.54 -17.97 -44.25
C LYS A 175 11.94 -18.01 -43.64
N ARG A 176 12.94 -18.48 -44.39
CA ARG A 176 14.34 -18.43 -43.95
C ARG A 176 14.85 -16.99 -43.83
N ALA A 177 14.51 -16.11 -44.77
CA ALA A 177 14.85 -14.70 -44.68
C ALA A 177 14.23 -14.04 -43.44
N ALA A 178 12.95 -14.31 -43.15
CA ALA A 178 12.27 -13.82 -41.95
C ALA A 178 12.89 -14.36 -40.65
N ALA A 179 13.30 -15.64 -40.62
CA ALA A 179 14.00 -16.22 -39.47
C ALA A 179 15.36 -15.55 -39.21
N ASN A 180 16.13 -15.28 -40.26
CA ASN A 180 17.41 -14.59 -40.15
C ASN A 180 17.26 -13.15 -39.64
N GLU A 181 16.23 -12.43 -40.11
CA GLU A 181 15.93 -11.07 -39.64
C GLU A 181 15.52 -11.06 -38.16
N ALA A 182 14.65 -11.99 -37.75
CA ALA A 182 14.24 -12.12 -36.36
C ALA A 182 15.42 -12.48 -35.44
N ALA A 183 16.32 -13.37 -35.88
CA ALA A 183 17.52 -13.74 -35.14
C ALA A 183 18.50 -12.56 -34.98
N ALA A 184 18.72 -11.77 -36.04
CA ALA A 184 19.56 -10.57 -36.00
C ALA A 184 19.01 -9.53 -35.01
N LYS A 185 17.69 -9.33 -35.01
CA LYS A 185 17.00 -8.42 -34.08
C LYS A 185 17.14 -8.87 -32.62
N ALA A 186 17.02 -10.17 -32.35
CA ALA A 186 17.21 -10.72 -31.01
C ALA A 186 18.68 -10.56 -30.52
N GLN A 187 19.66 -10.77 -31.39
CA GLN A 187 21.09 -10.55 -31.05
C GLN A 187 21.41 -9.10 -30.73
N GLU A 188 20.85 -8.15 -31.49
CA GLU A 188 21.04 -6.72 -31.25
C GLU A 188 20.43 -6.29 -29.91
N LEU A 189 19.22 -6.73 -29.61
CA LEU A 189 18.58 -6.47 -28.31
C LEU A 189 19.33 -7.12 -27.15
N SER A 190 19.91 -8.30 -27.34
CA SER A 190 20.77 -8.95 -26.33
C SER A 190 21.99 -8.10 -25.96
N LYS A 191 22.64 -7.48 -26.95
CA LYS A 191 23.79 -6.59 -26.71
C LYS A 191 23.38 -5.33 -25.96
N GLN A 192 22.20 -4.77 -26.29
CA GLN A 192 21.67 -3.60 -25.60
C GLN A 192 21.31 -3.90 -24.14
N VAL A 193 20.78 -5.08 -23.83
CA VAL A 193 20.53 -5.54 -22.45
C VAL A 193 21.84 -5.66 -21.66
N GLN A 194 22.88 -6.25 -22.26
CA GLN A 194 24.19 -6.40 -21.61
C GLN A 194 24.86 -5.05 -21.33
N GLN A 195 24.79 -4.10 -22.26
CA GLN A 195 25.32 -2.75 -22.06
C GLN A 195 24.56 -2.00 -20.96
N LYS A 196 23.22 -2.07 -20.95
CA LYS A 196 22.39 -1.45 -19.91
C LYS A 196 22.64 -2.04 -18.52
N ALA A 197 22.93 -3.34 -18.43
CA ALA A 197 23.31 -3.98 -17.15
C ALA A 197 24.64 -3.40 -16.60
N ALA A 198 25.62 -3.18 -17.47
CA ALA A 198 26.91 -2.60 -17.09
C ALA A 198 26.76 -1.14 -16.62
N ASP A 199 25.98 -0.34 -17.34
CA ASP A 199 25.72 1.07 -17.01
C ASP A 199 24.90 1.21 -15.70
N ALA A 200 23.95 0.30 -15.47
CA ALA A 200 23.15 0.21 -14.25
C ALA A 200 24.00 -0.08 -13.01
N SER A 201 24.95 -1.02 -13.12
CA SER A 201 25.86 -1.38 -12.04
C SER A 201 26.80 -0.24 -11.66
N ALA A 202 27.18 0.62 -12.61
CA ALA A 202 28.01 1.79 -12.33
C ALA A 202 27.22 2.91 -11.63
N ALA A 203 25.94 3.13 -12.00
CA ALA A 203 25.08 4.14 -11.39
C ALA A 203 24.65 3.81 -9.94
N MET A 204 24.44 2.54 -9.62
CA MET A 204 24.07 2.11 -8.25
C MET A 204 25.20 2.31 -7.23
N ALA A 205 26.47 2.35 -7.67
CA ALA A 205 27.61 2.61 -6.80
C ALA A 205 27.62 4.07 -6.26
N ASP A 206 27.20 5.05 -7.08
CA ASP A 206 27.06 6.46 -6.66
C ASP A 206 25.82 6.68 -5.77
N GLN A 207 24.74 5.91 -5.97
CA GLN A 207 23.50 6.01 -5.17
C GLN A 207 23.58 5.45 -3.74
N THR A 208 24.62 4.71 -3.41
CA THR A 208 24.78 4.25 -2.03
C THR A 208 25.21 5.42 -1.13
N ALA A 209 25.82 6.47 -1.69
CA ALA A 209 26.35 7.61 -0.97
C ALA A 209 25.29 8.64 -0.49
N ASP A 210 24.23 8.95 -1.25
CA ASP A 210 23.21 9.92 -0.79
C ASP A 210 22.01 9.29 -0.03
N LEU A 211 21.82 7.96 -0.10
CA LEU A 211 20.92 7.24 0.83
C LEU A 211 21.44 7.32 2.27
N ASP A 212 22.77 7.29 2.43
CA ASP A 212 23.43 7.52 3.71
C ASP A 212 23.20 8.96 4.23
N VAL A 213 23.20 9.95 3.34
CA VAL A 213 22.95 11.37 3.67
C VAL A 213 21.54 11.62 4.22
N ALA A 214 20.54 10.91 3.72
CA ALA A 214 19.16 11.14 4.15
C ALA A 214 18.70 10.25 5.31
N SER A 215 19.26 9.05 5.41
CA SER A 215 19.29 8.29 6.65
C SER A 215 19.91 9.14 7.76
N ALA A 216 20.97 9.91 7.45
CA ALA A 216 21.55 10.87 8.38
C ALA A 216 20.62 12.06 8.69
N LEU A 217 19.84 12.59 7.75
CA LEU A 217 18.84 13.64 8.04
C LEU A 217 17.69 13.17 8.94
N SER A 218 17.10 12.02 8.64
CA SER A 218 16.00 11.47 9.45
C SER A 218 16.48 11.23 10.88
N LYS A 219 17.72 10.73 11.03
CA LYS A 219 18.41 10.64 12.31
C LYS A 219 18.64 12.02 12.94
N GLN A 220 19.03 13.02 12.17
CA GLN A 220 19.26 14.39 12.64
C GLN A 220 17.97 15.06 13.14
N LEU A 221 16.85 14.94 12.42
CA LEU A 221 15.56 15.50 12.84
C LEU A 221 15.02 14.80 14.09
N GLN A 222 15.17 13.47 14.14
CA GLN A 222 14.83 12.71 15.34
C GLN A 222 15.73 13.12 16.52
N GLN A 223 17.01 13.38 16.27
CA GLN A 223 17.94 13.88 17.26
C GLN A 223 17.58 15.28 17.73
N THR A 224 17.20 16.21 16.85
CA THR A 224 16.71 17.54 17.22
C THR A 224 15.46 17.45 18.09
N ARG A 225 14.50 16.57 17.77
CA ARG A 225 13.32 16.35 18.63
C ARG A 225 13.71 15.84 20.01
N ASN A 226 14.63 14.88 20.06
CA ASN A 226 15.17 14.35 21.32
C ASN A 226 15.83 15.46 22.15
N GLU A 227 16.66 16.29 21.53
CA GLU A 227 17.37 17.42 22.15
C GLU A 227 16.39 18.49 22.65
N GLN A 228 15.38 18.84 21.86
CA GLN A 228 14.36 19.82 22.27
C GLN A 228 13.55 19.35 23.48
N ALA A 229 13.18 18.06 23.52
CA ALA A 229 12.51 17.48 24.67
C ALA A 229 13.40 17.46 25.92
N LEU A 230 14.68 17.13 25.75
CA LEU A 230 15.67 17.18 26.83
C LEU A 230 15.86 18.61 27.35
N ALA A 231 15.93 19.61 26.47
CA ALA A 231 16.06 21.01 26.84
C ALA A 231 14.84 21.52 27.64
N ARG A 232 13.62 21.12 27.25
CA ARG A 232 12.40 21.40 28.02
C ARG A 232 12.47 20.77 29.41
N TRP A 233 12.93 19.52 29.48
CA TRP A 233 13.10 18.82 30.75
C TRP A 233 14.13 19.49 31.67
N GLN A 234 15.28 19.90 31.13
CA GLN A 234 16.32 20.62 31.87
C GLN A 234 15.81 21.97 32.39
N THR A 235 14.99 22.65 31.59
CA THR A 235 14.34 23.91 31.99
C THR A 235 13.44 23.69 33.21
N TYR A 236 12.62 22.63 33.20
CA TYR A 236 11.82 22.24 34.37
C TYR A 236 12.69 21.98 35.61
N LEU A 237 13.81 21.27 35.47
CA LEU A 237 14.73 20.99 36.60
C LEU A 237 15.36 22.27 37.15
N ALA A 238 15.72 23.22 36.30
CA ALA A 238 16.26 24.51 36.70
C ALA A 238 15.21 25.35 37.44
N GLU A 239 13.97 25.40 36.93
CA GLU A 239 12.85 26.06 37.60
C GLU A 239 12.59 25.44 38.98
N LEU A 240 12.57 24.12 39.09
CA LEU A 240 12.39 23.42 40.36
C LEU A 240 13.51 23.74 41.34
N THR A 241 14.76 23.74 40.88
CA THR A 241 15.93 24.07 41.72
C THR A 241 15.86 25.51 42.24
N ALA A 242 15.39 26.45 41.42
CA ALA A 242 15.20 27.85 41.83
C ALA A 242 14.18 28.03 42.97
N THR A 243 13.23 27.09 43.11
CA THR A 243 12.28 27.09 44.24
C THR A 243 12.93 26.70 45.58
N LYS A 244 14.16 26.16 45.57
CA LYS A 244 14.86 25.60 46.73
C LYS A 244 14.14 24.44 47.42
N VAL A 245 13.10 23.89 46.80
CA VAL A 245 12.42 22.67 47.25
C VAL A 245 13.25 21.47 46.86
N THR A 246 13.67 20.67 47.83
CA THR A 246 14.24 19.34 47.56
C THR A 246 13.09 18.39 47.18
N PRO A 247 13.15 17.70 46.04
CA PRO A 247 12.12 16.75 45.65
C PRO A 247 11.92 15.66 46.73
N PRO A 248 10.70 15.52 47.28
CA PRO A 248 10.44 14.54 48.32
C PRO A 248 10.31 13.12 47.75
N ALA A 249 10.40 12.11 48.61
CA ALA A 249 10.16 10.72 48.23
C ALA A 249 8.70 10.49 47.80
N ALA A 250 8.48 9.52 46.93
CA ALA A 250 7.15 9.17 46.39
C ALA A 250 6.11 8.94 47.49
N ALA A 251 6.51 8.27 48.58
CA ALA A 251 5.63 8.00 49.72
C ALA A 251 5.06 9.27 50.36
N ALA A 252 5.82 10.37 50.37
CA ALA A 252 5.39 11.66 50.93
C ALA A 252 4.42 12.43 50.02
N LEU A 253 4.37 12.10 48.72
CA LEU A 253 3.46 12.75 47.76
C LEU A 253 2.21 11.91 47.46
N LYS A 254 2.14 10.67 47.95
CA LYS A 254 1.06 9.73 47.61
C LYS A 254 -0.33 10.22 48.03
N ASN A 255 -0.44 10.92 49.16
CA ASN A 255 -1.69 11.47 49.67
C ASN A 255 -1.71 13.01 49.52
N PRO A 256 -2.51 13.57 48.58
CA PRO A 256 -2.63 15.02 48.42
C PRO A 256 -3.10 15.77 49.67
N GLY A 257 -3.82 15.11 50.59
CA GLY A 257 -4.27 15.71 51.85
C GLY A 257 -3.20 15.74 52.95
N LYS A 258 -2.02 15.15 52.73
CA LYS A 258 -0.93 15.04 53.72
C LYS A 258 0.43 15.28 53.07
N LEU A 259 0.63 16.47 52.54
CA LEU A 259 1.89 16.86 51.89
C LEU A 259 2.90 17.44 52.89
N PRO A 260 4.21 17.34 52.59
CA PRO A 260 5.25 18.03 53.35
C PRO A 260 5.00 19.55 53.48
N THR A 261 5.47 20.13 54.58
CA THR A 261 5.35 21.58 54.84
C THR A 261 5.89 22.40 53.68
N GLY A 262 5.12 23.40 53.24
CA GLY A 262 5.48 24.29 52.13
C GLY A 262 5.03 23.80 50.75
N LEU A 263 4.50 22.58 50.64
CA LEU A 263 3.91 22.05 49.41
C LEU A 263 2.38 22.09 49.45
N THR A 264 1.78 22.35 48.30
CA THR A 264 0.33 22.35 48.09
C THR A 264 -0.08 21.28 47.07
N PRO A 265 -1.33 20.80 47.09
CA PRO A 265 -1.80 19.86 46.09
C PRO A 265 -1.78 20.49 44.69
N LEU A 266 -1.16 19.83 43.72
CA LEU A 266 -1.33 20.21 42.32
C LEU A 266 -2.74 19.84 41.89
N THR A 267 -3.52 20.80 41.39
CA THR A 267 -4.87 20.56 40.90
C THR A 267 -4.93 20.62 39.38
N ARG A 268 -5.67 19.70 38.76
CA ARG A 268 -6.02 19.74 37.33
C ARG A 268 -7.50 19.44 37.17
N ARG A 269 -8.20 20.30 36.41
CA ARG A 269 -9.68 20.25 36.24
C ARG A 269 -10.43 20.14 37.58
N GLY A 270 -10.00 20.90 38.58
CA GLY A 270 -10.64 20.94 39.91
C GLY A 270 -10.32 19.76 40.83
N ALA A 271 -9.55 18.76 40.39
CA ALA A 271 -9.16 17.62 41.23
C ALA A 271 -7.67 17.66 41.59
N ALA A 272 -7.33 17.31 42.83
CA ALA A 272 -5.95 17.10 43.24
C ALA A 272 -5.36 15.89 42.51
N VAL A 273 -4.13 16.03 42.04
CA VAL A 273 -3.41 14.98 41.31
C VAL A 273 -2.56 14.16 42.29
N PRO A 274 -2.85 12.87 42.53
CA PRO A 274 -2.09 12.06 43.49
C PRO A 274 -0.65 11.81 43.07
N GLY A 275 0.31 11.82 44.00
CA GLY A 275 1.72 11.53 43.70
C GLY A 275 2.52 12.71 43.15
N VAL A 276 1.93 13.91 43.13
CA VAL A 276 2.58 15.16 42.72
C VAL A 276 2.07 16.31 43.57
N ALA A 277 2.93 17.27 43.84
CA ALA A 277 2.60 18.49 44.57
C ALA A 277 2.93 19.72 43.72
N ALA A 278 2.68 20.87 44.30
CA ALA A 278 3.04 22.16 43.76
C ALA A 278 3.69 23.02 44.85
N VAL A 279 4.49 23.99 44.41
CA VAL A 279 4.97 25.09 45.23
C VAL A 279 4.72 26.38 44.48
N THR A 280 4.31 27.43 45.19
CA THR A 280 4.11 28.75 44.58
C THR A 280 5.25 29.67 44.99
N VAL A 281 6.02 30.14 44.02
CA VAL A 281 7.14 31.07 44.22
C VAL A 281 6.90 32.30 43.35
N ALA A 282 6.89 33.49 43.95
CA ALA A 282 6.65 34.76 43.25
C ALA A 282 5.37 34.74 42.36
N GLY A 283 4.29 34.15 42.86
CA GLY A 283 3.00 34.04 42.15
C GLY A 283 2.96 32.97 41.04
N ARG A 284 4.06 32.26 40.78
CA ARG A 284 4.13 31.16 39.80
C ARG A 284 4.06 29.82 40.50
N THR A 285 3.15 28.97 40.02
CA THR A 285 3.00 27.59 40.52
C THR A 285 3.95 26.66 39.77
N VAL A 286 4.88 26.05 40.48
CA VAL A 286 5.84 25.08 39.95
C VAL A 286 5.44 23.68 40.40
N ARG A 287 5.41 22.73 39.46
CA ARG A 287 5.11 21.32 39.72
C ARG A 287 6.26 20.65 40.47
N VAL A 288 5.97 20.00 41.59
CA VAL A 288 6.94 19.25 42.40
C VAL A 288 6.63 17.75 42.28
N MET A 289 7.45 17.05 41.48
CA MET A 289 7.39 15.59 41.34
C MET A 289 8.26 14.90 42.37
N SER A 290 8.03 13.60 42.58
CA SER A 290 8.85 12.82 43.51
C SER A 290 10.28 12.66 43.00
N ALA A 291 11.21 12.47 43.93
CA ALA A 291 12.61 12.24 43.59
C ALA A 291 12.79 11.01 42.68
N GLU A 292 12.01 9.94 42.90
CA GLU A 292 11.98 8.74 42.06
C GLU A 292 11.50 9.05 40.64
N THR A 293 10.44 9.87 40.50
CA THR A 293 9.90 10.25 39.19
C THR A 293 10.93 11.06 38.39
N ILE A 294 11.54 12.07 39.02
CA ILE A 294 12.58 12.89 38.38
C ILE A 294 13.75 12.02 37.93
N ARG A 295 14.21 11.11 38.80
CA ARG A 295 15.31 10.21 38.43
C ARG A 295 14.93 9.21 37.35
N ALA A 296 13.70 8.71 37.33
CA ALA A 296 13.22 7.82 36.27
C ALA A 296 13.14 8.53 34.92
N VAL A 297 12.66 9.78 34.88
CA VAL A 297 12.64 10.59 33.65
C VAL A 297 14.07 10.94 33.20
N ASN A 298 14.98 11.29 34.12
CA ASN A 298 16.40 11.47 33.80
C ASN A 298 17.00 10.20 33.18
N GLN A 299 16.68 9.04 33.76
CA GLN A 299 17.13 7.76 33.22
C GLN A 299 16.50 7.48 31.85
N ALA A 300 15.23 7.83 31.62
CA ALA A 300 14.60 7.70 30.31
C ALA A 300 15.32 8.52 29.24
N PHE A 301 15.67 9.77 29.55
CA PHE A 301 16.45 10.64 28.66
C PHE A 301 17.85 10.07 28.37
N SER A 302 18.48 9.37 29.33
CA SER A 302 19.79 8.73 29.12
C SER A 302 19.73 7.54 28.16
N LEU A 303 18.54 7.00 27.88
CA LEU A 303 18.32 5.94 26.91
C LEU A 303 18.12 6.44 25.47
N LEU A 304 17.91 7.75 25.25
CA LEU A 304 17.67 8.27 23.91
C LEU A 304 18.83 7.93 22.95
N GLY A 305 18.48 7.48 21.74
CA GLY A 305 19.42 7.03 20.73
C GLY A 305 19.93 5.59 20.92
N LYS A 306 19.60 4.91 22.03
CA LYS A 306 19.96 3.49 22.18
C LYS A 306 19.20 2.64 21.17
N PRO A 307 19.83 1.64 20.55
CA PRO A 307 19.20 0.85 19.49
C PRO A 307 17.92 0.12 19.94
N TYR A 308 16.99 -0.06 19.02
CA TYR A 308 15.85 -0.93 19.18
C TYR A 308 16.25 -2.40 19.04
N GLY A 309 15.55 -3.29 19.75
CA GLY A 309 15.63 -4.73 19.54
C GLY A 309 14.33 -5.43 19.91
N VAL A 310 13.90 -6.38 19.08
CA VAL A 310 12.70 -7.18 19.35
C VAL A 310 12.88 -7.92 20.68
N ALA A 311 11.88 -7.81 21.55
CA ALA A 311 11.89 -8.34 22.92
C ALA A 311 13.12 -7.94 23.77
N ALA A 312 13.88 -6.91 23.36
CA ALA A 312 15.12 -6.55 24.02
C ALA A 312 14.86 -5.81 25.34
N THR A 313 15.73 -6.08 26.30
CA THR A 313 15.52 -5.76 27.71
C THR A 313 16.47 -4.70 28.25
N GLY A 314 17.43 -4.24 27.45
CA GLY A 314 18.62 -3.49 27.85
C GLY A 314 19.81 -4.40 28.20
N PRO A 315 21.03 -3.83 28.34
CA PRO A 315 21.35 -2.41 28.22
C PRO A 315 21.69 -1.95 26.80
N ASP A 316 21.99 -2.89 25.90
CA ASP A 316 22.52 -2.56 24.57
C ASP A 316 21.42 -2.26 23.54
N LYS A 317 20.24 -2.87 23.71
CA LYS A 317 19.07 -2.66 22.87
C LYS A 317 17.79 -2.69 23.70
N TYR A 318 16.75 -2.00 23.24
CA TYR A 318 15.49 -1.88 23.97
C TYR A 318 14.30 -2.20 23.06
N GLY A 319 13.40 -3.06 23.52
CA GLY A 319 12.14 -3.39 22.84
C GLY A 319 10.93 -2.68 23.46
N CYS A 320 9.72 -3.12 23.10
CA CYS A 320 8.42 -2.55 23.48
C CYS A 320 8.20 -2.23 24.97
N LEU A 321 8.96 -2.84 25.88
CA LEU A 321 8.91 -2.57 27.33
C LEU A 321 10.27 -2.18 27.91
N GLY A 322 11.36 -2.43 27.18
CA GLY A 322 12.72 -2.39 27.70
C GLY A 322 13.09 -1.01 28.24
N ALA A 323 12.80 0.06 27.48
CA ALA A 323 13.15 1.42 27.85
C ALA A 323 12.41 1.88 29.12
N ALA A 324 11.10 1.63 29.18
CA ALA A 324 10.27 1.93 30.34
C ALA A 324 10.74 1.19 31.60
N ARG A 325 11.08 -0.10 31.47
CA ARG A 325 11.56 -0.90 32.60
C ARG A 325 12.90 -0.42 33.10
N VAL A 326 13.88 -0.17 32.24
CA VAL A 326 15.21 0.29 32.67
C VAL A 326 15.16 1.67 33.30
N ALA A 327 14.33 2.58 32.77
CA ALA A 327 14.14 3.90 33.37
C ALA A 327 13.63 3.83 34.82
N TRP A 328 12.73 2.88 35.10
CA TRP A 328 12.08 2.74 36.40
C TRP A 328 12.73 1.70 37.33
N GLN A 329 13.59 0.81 36.82
CA GLN A 329 14.18 -0.32 37.54
C GLN A 329 14.80 0.04 38.91
N PRO A 330 15.52 1.16 39.09
CA PRO A 330 16.11 1.49 40.39
C PRO A 330 15.08 1.85 41.47
N TYR A 331 13.82 2.12 41.09
CA TYR A 331 12.78 2.65 41.99
C TYR A 331 11.55 1.74 42.08
N THR A 332 11.38 0.83 41.13
CA THR A 332 10.29 -0.16 41.09
C THR A 332 10.65 -1.29 40.14
N THR A 333 10.04 -2.46 40.34
CA THR A 333 10.27 -3.64 39.49
C THR A 333 9.11 -3.81 38.52
N LEU A 334 9.21 -3.22 37.31
CA LEU A 334 8.21 -3.49 36.27
C LEU A 334 8.34 -4.96 35.81
N PRO A 335 7.24 -5.73 35.78
CA PRO A 335 7.23 -7.09 35.26
C PRO A 335 7.76 -7.21 33.81
N ASN A 336 8.17 -8.41 33.42
CA ASN A 336 8.76 -8.66 32.10
C ASN A 336 7.76 -8.71 30.93
N LEU A 337 6.46 -8.62 31.22
CA LEU A 337 5.39 -8.64 30.23
C LEU A 337 4.51 -7.42 30.45
N VAL A 338 4.18 -6.70 29.37
CA VAL A 338 3.35 -5.49 29.42
C VAL A 338 1.99 -5.78 30.09
N GLY A 339 1.36 -6.92 29.76
CA GLY A 339 0.13 -7.40 30.40
C GLY A 339 0.24 -7.63 31.91
N LYS A 340 1.44 -7.84 32.46
CA LYS A 340 1.67 -7.97 33.90
C LYS A 340 1.97 -6.63 34.59
N VAL A 341 2.34 -5.59 33.83
CA VAL A 341 2.57 -4.24 34.38
C VAL A 341 1.24 -3.61 34.79
N TYR A 342 0.21 -3.69 33.93
CA TYR A 342 -1.07 -3.02 34.15
C TYR A 342 -1.79 -3.35 35.47
N PRO A 343 -1.86 -4.62 35.91
CA PRO A 343 -2.48 -4.98 37.19
C PRO A 343 -1.75 -4.44 38.43
N ASN A 344 -0.47 -4.09 38.30
CA ASN A 344 0.42 -3.84 39.44
C ASN A 344 0.60 -2.35 39.77
N TYR A 345 0.11 -1.44 38.93
CA TYR A 345 0.30 0.00 39.11
C TYR A 345 -1.01 0.76 38.92
N GLN A 346 -1.27 1.71 39.80
CA GLN A 346 -2.48 2.54 39.78
C GLN A 346 -2.63 3.32 38.47
N ALA A 347 -3.75 3.12 37.77
CA ALA A 347 -4.12 3.94 36.62
C ALA A 347 -4.48 5.38 37.02
N VAL A 348 -4.10 6.33 36.16
CA VAL A 348 -4.39 7.76 36.30
C VAL A 348 -5.20 8.27 35.09
N PRO A 349 -6.13 9.23 35.28
CA PRO A 349 -6.88 9.83 34.18
C PRO A 349 -5.99 10.61 33.20
N ALA A 350 -6.29 10.58 31.90
CA ALA A 350 -5.52 11.30 30.87
C ALA A 350 -5.25 12.80 31.17
N PRO A 351 -6.18 13.59 31.74
CA PRO A 351 -5.89 14.99 32.09
C PRO A 351 -4.86 15.17 33.20
N GLN A 352 -4.57 14.12 33.96
CA GLN A 352 -3.65 14.09 35.09
C GLN A 352 -2.28 13.49 34.74
N VAL A 353 -2.05 13.14 33.46
CA VAL A 353 -0.76 12.65 32.95
C VAL A 353 0.33 13.66 33.27
N GLN A 354 1.48 13.15 33.69
CA GLN A 354 2.69 13.92 33.93
C GLN A 354 3.94 13.16 33.45
N PRO A 355 5.08 13.86 33.30
CA PRO A 355 6.34 13.20 33.00
C PRO A 355 6.65 12.05 33.94
N GLY A 356 7.04 10.90 33.38
CA GLY A 356 7.36 9.69 34.13
C GLY A 356 6.22 8.68 34.23
N ASP A 357 4.96 9.08 33.99
CA ASP A 357 3.86 8.10 33.93
C ASP A 357 4.10 7.09 32.79
N LEU A 358 3.71 5.83 33.02
CA LEU A 358 3.80 4.77 32.02
C LEU A 358 2.59 4.83 31.09
N LEU A 359 2.83 4.99 29.81
CA LEU A 359 1.81 5.00 28.77
C LEU A 359 1.68 3.61 28.19
N VAL A 360 0.58 2.93 28.49
CA VAL A 360 0.34 1.56 28.05
C VAL A 360 -0.52 1.58 26.79
N MET A 361 0.01 0.96 25.75
CA MET A 361 -0.63 0.83 24.45
C MET A 361 -1.08 -0.60 24.21
N GLY A 362 -2.20 -0.71 23.52
CA GLY A 362 -2.87 -1.98 23.23
C GLY A 362 -4.37 -1.78 23.12
N SER A 363 -5.10 -2.88 23.13
CA SER A 363 -6.56 -2.89 23.10
C SER A 363 -7.08 -4.04 23.95
N LYS A 364 -8.41 -4.16 24.05
CA LYS A 364 -9.02 -5.30 24.72
C LYS A 364 -8.70 -6.64 24.05
N SER A 365 -8.36 -6.64 22.77
CA SER A 365 -8.18 -7.81 21.92
C SER A 365 -6.72 -8.14 21.58
N LEU A 366 -5.87 -7.11 21.51
CA LEU A 366 -4.42 -7.22 21.34
C LEU A 366 -3.72 -7.67 22.62
N GLY A 367 -4.42 -7.57 23.75
CA GLY A 367 -3.75 -7.39 25.02
C GLY A 367 -2.93 -6.09 25.02
N LEU A 368 -2.03 -6.01 26.00
CA LEU A 368 -1.17 -4.85 26.17
C LEU A 368 0.21 -5.17 25.59
N VAL A 369 0.70 -4.29 24.73
CA VAL A 369 1.75 -4.63 23.76
C VAL A 369 2.95 -3.69 23.81
N HIS A 370 2.78 -2.44 24.26
CA HIS A 370 3.88 -1.47 24.37
C HIS A 370 3.72 -0.53 25.56
N ILE A 371 4.86 -0.11 26.13
CA ILE A 371 4.91 0.93 27.15
C ILE A 371 5.90 2.03 26.75
N GLY A 372 5.42 3.27 26.74
CA GLY A 372 6.23 4.48 26.70
C GLY A 372 6.28 5.18 28.06
N ILE A 373 7.17 6.17 28.20
CA ILE A 373 7.24 7.05 29.37
C ILE A 373 6.73 8.41 28.94
N ALA A 374 5.67 8.89 29.58
CA ALA A 374 5.10 10.19 29.29
C ALA A 374 6.12 11.32 29.48
N LEU A 375 6.02 12.31 28.61
CA LEU A 375 6.59 13.64 28.74
C LEU A 375 5.46 14.67 28.73
N ASP A 376 5.78 15.95 28.89
CA ASP A 376 4.83 17.01 28.62
C ASP A 376 4.54 17.11 27.11
N ASN A 377 3.55 17.94 26.72
CA ASN A 377 3.17 18.21 25.33
C ASN A 377 2.67 17.01 24.51
N GLY A 378 2.13 15.97 25.17
CA GLY A 378 1.61 14.80 24.47
C GLY A 378 2.72 14.00 23.77
N GLU A 379 3.92 14.02 24.34
CA GLU A 379 5.06 13.25 23.87
C GLU A 379 5.39 12.10 24.84
N MET A 380 6.19 11.16 24.36
CA MET A 380 6.72 10.06 25.15
C MET A 380 8.12 9.67 24.71
N ILE A 381 8.88 9.13 25.66
CA ILE A 381 10.10 8.37 25.38
C ILE A 381 9.69 6.91 25.21
N ALA A 382 9.98 6.34 24.04
CA ALA A 382 9.63 4.96 23.72
C ALA A 382 10.69 4.31 22.83
N ALA A 383 10.84 2.99 22.96
CA ALA A 383 11.57 2.19 21.98
C ALA A 383 10.68 2.05 20.73
N ASP A 384 11.06 2.72 19.64
CA ASP A 384 10.29 2.76 18.40
C ASP A 384 11.00 1.94 17.33
N GLU A 385 10.30 0.91 16.85
CA GLU A 385 10.82 -0.03 15.86
C GLU A 385 11.07 0.65 14.51
N ALA A 386 10.19 1.56 14.10
CA ALA A 386 10.32 2.26 12.82
C ALA A 386 11.50 3.25 12.85
N LYS A 387 11.84 3.78 14.04
CA LYS A 387 13.04 4.61 14.23
C LYS A 387 14.29 3.81 14.57
N GLY A 388 14.16 2.51 14.82
CA GLY A 388 15.28 1.63 15.17
C GLY A 388 15.99 2.00 16.46
N ALA A 389 15.39 2.82 17.32
CA ALA A 389 16.02 3.35 18.53
C ALA A 389 14.98 3.76 19.59
N VAL A 390 15.46 4.00 20.80
CA VAL A 390 14.72 4.74 21.83
C VAL A 390 14.71 6.21 21.47
N VAL A 391 13.52 6.78 21.33
CA VAL A 391 13.31 8.13 20.79
C VAL A 391 12.22 8.87 21.55
N VAL A 392 12.19 10.18 21.38
CA VAL A 392 11.01 10.99 21.68
C VAL A 392 10.04 10.92 20.51
N THR A 393 8.81 10.51 20.78
CA THR A 393 7.73 10.43 19.79
C THR A 393 6.43 10.98 20.38
N THR A 394 5.42 11.20 19.55
CA THR A 394 4.08 11.61 20.02
C THR A 394 3.37 10.44 20.69
N VAL A 395 2.56 10.72 21.70
CA VAL A 395 1.65 9.73 22.28
C VAL A 395 0.60 9.34 21.24
N PRO A 396 0.43 8.05 20.93
CA PRO A 396 -0.55 7.60 19.96
C PRO A 396 -1.97 7.65 20.53
N ASP A 397 -2.96 7.66 19.64
CA ASP A 397 -4.38 7.74 20.02
C ASP A 397 -4.95 6.45 20.61
N ASN A 398 -4.31 5.32 20.35
CA ASN A 398 -4.68 4.00 20.88
C ASN A 398 -4.06 3.73 22.28
N LEU A 399 -3.92 4.79 23.08
CA LEU A 399 -3.48 4.70 24.46
C LEU A 399 -4.54 3.96 25.29
N TYR A 400 -4.20 2.76 25.75
CA TYR A 400 -5.11 1.93 26.55
C TYR A 400 -5.24 2.48 27.97
N ALA A 401 -4.12 2.81 28.60
CA ALA A 401 -4.10 3.32 29.95
C ALA A 401 -2.82 4.11 30.27
N VAL A 402 -2.90 4.94 31.30
CA VAL A 402 -1.76 5.63 31.90
C VAL A 402 -1.60 5.11 33.32
N LEU A 403 -0.40 4.67 33.70
CA LEU A 403 -0.10 4.14 35.03
C LEU A 403 0.93 5.02 35.74
N ARG A 404 0.77 5.21 37.05
CA ARG A 404 1.71 5.97 37.86
C ARG A 404 2.45 5.06 38.84
N PRO A 405 3.73 4.70 38.58
CA PRO A 405 4.45 3.76 39.43
C PRO A 405 4.57 4.16 40.90
N THR A 406 4.68 5.47 41.16
CA THR A 406 4.85 6.04 42.52
C THR A 406 3.62 5.94 43.42
N LEU A 407 2.45 5.60 42.87
CA LEU A 407 1.26 5.31 43.66
C LEU A 407 1.20 3.86 44.17
N GLY A 408 2.01 2.97 43.59
CA GLY A 408 2.04 1.54 43.92
C GLY A 408 0.83 0.78 43.38
N ALA A 409 0.54 -0.36 44.02
CA ALA A 409 -0.54 -1.25 43.63
C ALA A 409 -1.91 -0.54 43.62
N PRO A 410 -2.79 -0.88 42.67
CA PRO A 410 -4.06 -0.21 42.55
C PRO A 410 -5.00 -0.53 43.71
N SER A 411 -5.79 0.48 44.08
CA SER A 411 -6.84 0.36 45.11
C SER A 411 -8.00 -0.55 44.68
N LYS A 412 -8.19 -0.75 43.37
CA LYS A 412 -9.16 -1.68 42.79
C LYS A 412 -8.43 -2.68 41.90
N PRO A 413 -8.81 -3.97 41.89
CA PRO A 413 -8.23 -4.93 40.97
C PRO A 413 -8.33 -4.45 39.52
N GLN A 414 -7.19 -4.44 38.83
CA GLN A 414 -7.09 -4.10 37.41
C GLN A 414 -6.73 -5.38 36.65
N ILE A 415 -7.57 -5.79 35.70
CA ILE A 415 -7.32 -6.98 34.88
C ILE A 415 -6.80 -6.51 33.53
N ALA A 416 -5.61 -6.98 33.15
CA ALA A 416 -5.09 -6.71 31.82
C ALA A 416 -5.92 -7.46 30.77
N PRO A 417 -6.22 -6.84 29.62
CA PRO A 417 -6.84 -7.55 28.53
C PRO A 417 -5.94 -8.70 28.09
N VAL A 418 -6.57 -9.85 27.84
CA VAL A 418 -5.91 -11.04 27.31
C VAL A 418 -5.95 -10.93 25.79
N ALA A 419 -4.82 -11.17 25.13
CA ALA A 419 -4.80 -11.24 23.68
C ALA A 419 -5.69 -12.42 23.23
N THR A 420 -6.70 -12.15 22.40
CA THR A 420 -7.63 -13.16 21.86
C THR A 420 -7.41 -13.40 20.37
N SER A 421 -6.39 -12.78 19.77
CA SER A 421 -6.08 -12.89 18.34
C SER A 421 -4.60 -12.68 18.05
N ASP A 422 -4.06 -13.45 17.11
CA ASP A 422 -2.70 -13.30 16.56
C ASP A 422 -2.65 -12.37 15.32
N ALA A 423 -3.79 -11.78 14.94
CA ALA A 423 -4.01 -11.08 13.67
C ALA A 423 -3.26 -9.75 13.49
N TYR A 424 -2.49 -9.31 14.48
CA TYR A 424 -1.92 -7.98 14.51
C TYR A 424 -0.38 -8.04 14.52
N ALA A 425 0.24 -7.58 13.43
CA ALA A 425 1.64 -7.20 13.44
C ALA A 425 1.80 -5.88 14.21
N PHE A 426 1.76 -5.94 15.54
CA PHE A 426 2.01 -4.76 16.38
C PHE A 426 3.49 -4.41 16.38
N ARG A 427 3.81 -3.18 15.99
CA ARG A 427 5.17 -2.63 16.01
C ARG A 427 5.35 -1.72 17.21
N CYS A 428 6.47 -1.84 17.92
CA CYS A 428 6.78 -0.94 19.04
C CYS A 428 6.87 0.51 18.56
N GLY A 429 6.26 1.45 19.28
CA GLY A 429 6.23 2.87 18.92
C GLY A 429 4.88 3.36 18.40
N ASN A 430 4.91 4.38 17.52
CA ASN A 430 3.73 5.14 17.07
C ASN A 430 3.23 4.73 15.65
N THR A 431 3.40 3.47 15.23
CA THR A 431 2.96 3.05 13.89
C THR A 431 1.79 2.05 13.97
N ALA A 432 0.74 2.37 13.20
CA ALA A 432 -0.54 1.67 13.18
C ALA A 432 -0.40 0.16 12.91
N THR A 433 -1.36 -0.62 13.42
CA THR A 433 -1.52 -2.04 13.11
C THR A 433 -2.23 -2.20 11.76
N SER A 434 -1.61 -2.88 10.81
CA SER A 434 -2.30 -3.45 9.65
C SER A 434 -2.97 -4.77 10.06
N TYR A 435 -4.23 -4.98 9.67
CA TYR A 435 -4.94 -6.24 9.88
C TYR A 435 -4.98 -6.99 8.54
N ASP A 436 -4.35 -8.16 8.49
CA ASP A 436 -4.51 -9.09 7.36
C ASP A 436 -5.69 -10.02 7.71
N VAL A 437 -6.86 -9.78 7.10
CA VAL A 437 -8.06 -10.60 7.31
C VAL A 437 -7.99 -11.96 6.58
N GLY A 438 -6.88 -12.28 5.92
CA GLY A 438 -6.76 -13.44 5.04
C GLY A 438 -7.51 -13.23 3.73
N SER A 439 -7.00 -13.81 2.65
CA SER A 439 -7.53 -13.69 1.28
C SER A 439 -8.87 -14.41 1.02
N GLY A 440 -9.68 -14.66 2.05
CA GLY A 440 -11.02 -15.24 1.90
C GLY A 440 -11.92 -14.32 1.07
N SER A 441 -12.75 -14.87 0.18
CA SER A 441 -13.67 -14.08 -0.63
C SER A 441 -14.71 -13.39 0.24
N TRP A 442 -14.58 -12.09 0.46
CA TRP A 442 -15.64 -11.27 1.07
C TRP A 442 -16.73 -10.97 0.05
N SER A 443 -17.97 -10.91 0.51
CA SER A 443 -19.14 -10.58 -0.29
C SER A 443 -20.00 -9.55 0.43
N TRP A 444 -20.83 -8.82 -0.32
CA TRP A 444 -21.80 -7.91 0.26
C TRP A 444 -22.88 -8.69 1.04
N PRO A 445 -23.32 -8.16 2.20
CA PRO A 445 -24.31 -8.83 3.04
C PRO A 445 -25.71 -8.86 2.42
N LEU A 446 -25.95 -8.06 1.38
CA LEU A 446 -27.20 -7.97 0.62
C LEU A 446 -26.90 -8.09 -0.88
N PRO A 447 -27.82 -8.67 -1.69
CA PRO A 447 -27.67 -8.72 -3.14
C PRO A 447 -27.55 -7.33 -3.79
N ASP A 448 -26.71 -7.20 -4.82
CA ASP A 448 -26.57 -5.96 -5.59
C ASP A 448 -27.92 -5.42 -6.08
N GLY A 449 -28.12 -4.12 -5.95
CA GLY A 449 -29.36 -3.43 -6.36
C GLY A 449 -30.57 -3.64 -5.43
N SER A 450 -30.43 -4.39 -4.32
CA SER A 450 -31.52 -4.60 -3.36
C SER A 450 -31.51 -3.67 -2.15
N TYR A 451 -30.54 -2.76 -2.07
CA TYR A 451 -30.28 -1.91 -0.92
C TYR A 451 -29.73 -0.54 -1.31
N GLU A 452 -29.81 0.40 -0.36
CA GLU A 452 -29.10 1.67 -0.38
C GLU A 452 -28.02 1.71 0.71
N ILE A 453 -27.03 2.60 0.59
CA ILE A 453 -26.11 2.89 1.69
C ILE A 453 -26.77 3.96 2.58
N GLY A 454 -27.20 3.56 3.77
CA GLY A 454 -27.91 4.40 4.75
C GLY A 454 -26.99 4.94 5.85
N THR A 455 -27.48 4.92 7.09
CA THR A 455 -26.81 5.52 8.24
C THR A 455 -25.38 4.99 8.42
N PRO A 456 -24.36 5.86 8.37
CA PRO A 456 -22.97 5.46 8.46
C PRO A 456 -22.54 5.01 9.86
N PHE A 457 -21.53 4.14 9.91
CA PHE A 457 -20.76 3.87 11.13
C PHE A 457 -20.21 5.16 11.75
N GLY A 458 -20.25 5.24 13.07
CA GLY A 458 -19.73 6.35 13.87
C GLY A 458 -20.54 7.64 13.78
N GLN A 459 -21.73 7.64 13.18
CA GLN A 459 -22.64 8.79 13.22
C GLN A 459 -22.99 9.12 14.67
N SER A 460 -22.66 10.33 15.14
CA SER A 460 -23.03 10.79 16.48
C SER A 460 -24.52 11.07 16.58
N GLY A 461 -25.13 10.71 17.71
CA GLY A 461 -26.53 11.01 17.99
C GLY A 461 -27.06 10.39 19.27
N SER A 462 -28.10 10.97 19.83
CA SER A 462 -28.77 10.49 21.05
C SER A 462 -29.63 9.23 20.82
N MET A 463 -29.83 8.81 19.57
CA MET A 463 -30.57 7.59 19.24
C MET A 463 -29.82 6.31 19.65
N TRP A 464 -28.50 6.39 19.86
CA TRP A 464 -27.66 5.26 20.25
C TRP A 464 -27.16 5.44 21.68
N SER A 465 -27.24 4.37 22.49
CA SER A 465 -26.80 4.40 23.90
C SER A 465 -25.29 4.65 24.06
N SER A 466 -24.50 4.32 23.03
CA SER A 466 -23.07 4.63 22.90
C SER A 466 -22.79 6.11 22.55
N GLY A 467 -23.82 6.87 22.18
CA GLY A 467 -23.70 8.23 21.61
C GLY A 467 -23.29 8.26 20.13
N VAL A 468 -22.98 7.10 19.54
CA VAL A 468 -22.58 6.93 18.13
C VAL A 468 -23.13 5.63 17.55
N HIS A 469 -23.40 5.62 16.24
CA HIS A 469 -23.80 4.43 15.50
C HIS A 469 -22.65 3.41 15.40
N THR A 470 -22.90 2.13 15.72
CA THR A 470 -21.85 1.08 15.82
C THR A 470 -21.72 0.20 14.59
N GLY A 471 -22.56 0.39 13.57
CA GLY A 471 -22.56 -0.39 12.34
C GLY A 471 -22.79 0.46 11.10
N GLN A 472 -22.98 -0.19 9.98
CA GLN A 472 -23.49 0.42 8.75
C GLN A 472 -24.92 -0.06 8.53
N ASP A 473 -25.84 0.89 8.34
CA ASP A 473 -27.22 0.56 8.00
C ASP A 473 -27.37 0.51 6.47
N PHE A 474 -28.05 -0.53 5.99
CA PHE A 474 -28.43 -0.71 4.59
C PHE A 474 -29.95 -0.75 4.48
N PRO A 475 -30.62 0.39 4.18
CA PRO A 475 -32.04 0.43 3.87
C PRO A 475 -32.38 -0.55 2.76
N ALA A 476 -33.35 -1.43 3.03
CA ALA A 476 -33.78 -2.48 2.12
C ALA A 476 -35.20 -2.94 2.51
N SER A 477 -35.94 -3.45 1.55
CA SER A 477 -37.31 -3.95 1.79
C SER A 477 -37.32 -5.12 2.78
N ILE A 478 -38.36 -5.22 3.62
CA ILE A 478 -38.57 -6.39 4.48
C ILE A 478 -38.60 -7.65 3.60
N GLY A 479 -37.87 -8.69 4.01
CA GLY A 479 -37.77 -9.94 3.27
C GLY A 479 -36.56 -10.03 2.32
N THR A 480 -35.85 -8.92 2.05
CA THR A 480 -34.60 -8.95 1.27
C THR A 480 -33.61 -9.94 1.87
N THR A 481 -33.01 -10.78 1.03
CA THR A 481 -32.10 -11.84 1.49
C THR A 481 -30.84 -11.26 2.13
N VAL A 482 -30.49 -11.76 3.32
CA VAL A 482 -29.23 -11.44 4.01
C VAL A 482 -28.27 -12.62 3.85
N ARG A 483 -27.01 -12.32 3.54
CA ARG A 483 -25.93 -13.29 3.26
C ARG A 483 -24.76 -13.11 4.22
N ALA A 484 -24.09 -14.20 4.56
CA ALA A 484 -22.83 -14.18 5.27
C ALA A 484 -21.76 -13.53 4.39
N VAL A 485 -21.06 -12.50 4.90
CA VAL A 485 -20.05 -11.79 4.10
C VAL A 485 -18.81 -12.64 3.87
N THR A 486 -18.46 -13.51 4.81
CA THR A 486 -17.35 -14.47 4.68
C THR A 486 -17.62 -15.72 5.54
N SER A 487 -16.77 -16.73 5.42
CA SER A 487 -16.95 -18.01 6.12
C SER A 487 -16.76 -17.88 7.62
N GLY A 488 -17.54 -18.62 8.41
CA GLY A 488 -17.41 -18.60 9.87
C GLY A 488 -18.47 -19.40 10.61
N THR A 489 -18.47 -19.30 11.93
CA THR A 489 -19.37 -20.02 12.85
C THR A 489 -20.48 -19.11 13.36
N VAL A 490 -21.73 -19.52 13.21
CA VAL A 490 -22.92 -18.75 13.58
C VAL A 490 -23.20 -18.78 15.08
N ARG A 491 -23.64 -17.64 15.61
CA ARG A 491 -24.43 -17.48 16.84
C ARG A 491 -25.68 -16.66 16.52
N VAL A 492 -26.82 -17.10 17.00
CA VAL A 492 -28.13 -16.47 16.87
C VAL A 492 -28.48 -15.87 18.22
N GLU A 493 -28.75 -14.59 18.23
CA GLU A 493 -28.98 -13.80 19.43
C GLU A 493 -30.29 -13.00 19.28
N GLN A 494 -30.90 -12.64 20.41
CA GLN A 494 -32.08 -11.76 20.43
C GLN A 494 -31.95 -10.63 21.45
N PRO A 495 -30.92 -9.77 21.37
CA PRO A 495 -30.80 -8.65 22.30
C PRO A 495 -31.87 -7.59 21.98
N ALA A 496 -32.41 -6.96 23.02
CA ALA A 496 -33.55 -6.03 22.90
C ALA A 496 -33.34 -4.91 21.85
N TRP A 497 -32.10 -4.46 21.64
CA TRP A 497 -31.80 -3.43 20.64
C TRP A 497 -31.80 -3.95 19.20
N ALA A 498 -31.36 -5.19 18.96
CA ALA A 498 -31.18 -5.73 17.61
C ALA A 498 -32.40 -6.51 17.11
N GLY A 499 -33.29 -6.96 18.00
CA GLY A 499 -34.28 -7.98 17.64
C GLY A 499 -33.56 -9.27 17.27
N ASN A 500 -33.95 -9.92 16.16
CA ASN A 500 -33.20 -11.07 15.66
C ASN A 500 -31.83 -10.64 15.12
N LEU A 501 -30.78 -11.24 15.67
CA LEU A 501 -29.39 -10.99 15.32
C LEU A 501 -28.71 -12.30 14.93
N VAL A 502 -28.02 -12.30 13.81
CA VAL A 502 -27.00 -13.31 13.51
C VAL A 502 -25.63 -12.68 13.76
N ARG A 503 -24.77 -13.36 14.53
CA ARG A 503 -23.34 -13.07 14.66
C ARG A 503 -22.57 -14.20 14.00
N ILE A 504 -21.54 -13.89 13.24
CA ILE A 504 -20.65 -14.87 12.65
C ILE A 504 -19.24 -14.60 13.15
N ASP A 505 -18.65 -15.59 13.82
CA ASP A 505 -17.25 -15.62 14.21
C ASP A 505 -16.41 -16.18 13.06
N HIS A 506 -15.52 -15.35 12.53
CA HIS A 506 -14.66 -15.68 11.40
C HIS A 506 -13.27 -16.15 11.83
N GLY A 507 -13.03 -16.28 13.14
CA GLY A 507 -11.73 -16.55 13.73
C GLY A 507 -10.88 -15.29 13.88
N ASN A 508 -9.76 -15.41 14.59
CA ASN A 508 -8.78 -14.33 14.77
C ASN A 508 -9.37 -13.01 15.32
N GLY A 509 -10.45 -13.11 16.10
CA GLY A 509 -11.16 -11.97 16.69
C GLY A 509 -12.01 -11.16 15.69
N LEU A 510 -12.15 -11.60 14.44
CA LEU A 510 -13.03 -10.97 13.46
C LEU A 510 -14.45 -11.54 13.61
N GLU A 511 -15.41 -10.66 13.86
CA GLU A 511 -16.83 -11.02 13.88
C GLU A 511 -17.64 -10.11 12.95
N THR A 512 -18.74 -10.63 12.41
CA THR A 512 -19.76 -9.82 11.74
C THR A 512 -21.14 -10.01 12.36
N LEU A 513 -21.91 -8.93 12.44
CA LEU A 513 -23.24 -8.91 13.04
C LEU A 513 -24.27 -8.45 12.00
N TYR A 514 -25.43 -9.09 12.01
CA TYR A 514 -26.55 -8.86 11.09
C TYR A 514 -27.83 -8.71 11.92
N ALA A 515 -28.22 -7.48 12.21
CA ALA A 515 -29.32 -7.15 13.12
C ALA A 515 -30.61 -6.75 12.39
N HIS A 516 -31.68 -6.58 13.17
CA HIS A 516 -33.03 -6.20 12.75
C HIS A 516 -33.71 -7.19 11.80
N LEU A 517 -33.32 -8.46 11.84
CA LEU A 517 -33.79 -9.47 10.89
C LEU A 517 -35.27 -9.83 11.13
N SER A 518 -36.06 -9.95 10.06
CA SER A 518 -37.44 -10.48 10.15
C SER A 518 -37.45 -12.01 10.27
N ARG A 519 -36.39 -12.66 9.79
CA ARG A 519 -36.23 -14.11 9.80
C ARG A 519 -34.76 -14.49 9.85
N VAL A 520 -34.45 -15.52 10.63
CA VAL A 520 -33.13 -16.16 10.70
C VAL A 520 -33.24 -17.53 10.02
N ASP A 521 -32.36 -17.80 9.05
CA ASP A 521 -32.37 -19.02 8.23
C ASP A 521 -31.23 -20.00 8.64
N VAL A 522 -30.56 -19.76 9.77
CA VAL A 522 -29.42 -20.52 10.31
C VAL A 522 -29.56 -20.82 11.81
N THR A 523 -28.76 -21.73 12.35
CA THR A 523 -28.78 -22.12 13.78
C THR A 523 -27.42 -21.90 14.47
N ASP A 524 -27.44 -21.81 15.81
CA ASP A 524 -26.23 -21.75 16.63
C ASP A 524 -25.23 -22.87 16.30
N GLY A 525 -23.96 -22.50 16.17
CA GLY A 525 -22.86 -23.41 15.85
C GLY A 525 -22.78 -23.83 14.38
N GLN A 526 -23.71 -23.42 13.52
CA GLN A 526 -23.67 -23.71 12.10
C GLN A 526 -22.47 -23.03 11.43
N GLN A 527 -21.76 -23.79 10.59
CA GLN A 527 -20.74 -23.23 9.70
C GLN A 527 -21.40 -22.67 8.45
N VAL A 528 -20.98 -21.47 8.05
CA VAL A 528 -21.44 -20.80 6.83
C VAL A 528 -20.26 -20.42 5.96
N THR A 529 -20.51 -20.26 4.65
CA THR A 529 -19.52 -19.73 3.70
C THR A 529 -19.95 -18.36 3.16
N ALA A 530 -18.99 -17.63 2.57
CA ALA A 530 -19.27 -16.36 1.90
C ALA A 530 -20.44 -16.47 0.90
N GLY A 531 -21.37 -15.52 0.96
CA GLY A 531 -22.55 -15.46 0.10
C GLY A 531 -23.70 -16.39 0.52
N GLN A 532 -23.51 -17.28 1.49
CA GLN A 532 -24.57 -18.16 1.99
C GLN A 532 -25.68 -17.33 2.63
N ARG A 533 -26.94 -17.64 2.30
CA ARG A 533 -28.11 -17.00 2.92
C ARG A 533 -28.21 -17.36 4.40
N ILE A 534 -28.38 -16.35 5.25
CA ILE A 534 -28.47 -16.47 6.71
C ILE A 534 -29.75 -15.89 7.31
N GLY A 535 -30.53 -15.14 6.52
CA GLY A 535 -31.79 -14.58 7.00
C GLY A 535 -32.41 -13.62 6.01
N ALA A 536 -33.30 -12.77 6.51
CA ALA A 536 -33.89 -11.68 5.75
C ALA A 536 -34.02 -10.38 6.54
N VAL A 537 -33.87 -9.27 5.82
CA VAL A 537 -34.07 -7.91 6.32
C VAL A 537 -35.44 -7.78 6.98
N GLY A 538 -35.50 -7.06 8.09
CA GLY A 538 -36.72 -6.77 8.82
C GLY A 538 -36.68 -5.38 9.45
N THR A 539 -37.37 -5.25 10.58
CA THR A 539 -37.39 -4.03 11.39
C THR A 539 -37.54 -4.36 12.88
N GLU A 540 -37.08 -5.55 13.28
CA GLU A 540 -37.20 -6.04 14.67
C GLU A 540 -36.27 -5.27 15.63
N GLY A 541 -36.62 -5.20 16.90
CA GLY A 541 -35.84 -4.49 17.91
C GLY A 541 -35.98 -2.96 17.82
N ASN A 542 -34.93 -2.23 18.18
CA ASN A 542 -34.91 -0.77 18.15
C ASN A 542 -34.54 -0.28 16.74
N SER A 543 -35.53 -0.22 15.86
CA SER A 543 -35.37 0.20 14.47
C SER A 543 -36.37 1.32 14.11
N THR A 544 -35.95 2.25 13.26
CA THR A 544 -36.79 3.35 12.74
C THR A 544 -37.46 3.03 11.40
N GLY A 545 -37.15 1.86 10.80
CA GLY A 545 -37.73 1.39 9.55
C GLY A 545 -36.98 0.19 8.96
N PRO A 546 -37.43 -0.39 7.84
CA PRO A 546 -36.80 -1.57 7.24
C PRO A 546 -35.35 -1.33 6.79
N HIS A 547 -34.39 -2.03 7.41
CA HIS A 547 -32.96 -2.01 7.03
C HIS A 547 -32.20 -3.20 7.62
N LEU A 548 -31.02 -3.51 7.05
CA LEU A 548 -30.01 -4.34 7.71
C LEU A 548 -29.06 -3.43 8.48
N HIS A 549 -28.91 -3.65 9.79
CA HIS A 549 -27.79 -3.10 10.54
C HIS A 549 -26.64 -4.11 10.55
N PHE A 550 -25.53 -3.74 9.92
CA PHE A 550 -24.36 -4.60 9.74
C PHE A 550 -23.16 -4.06 10.51
N GLU A 551 -22.55 -4.88 11.36
CA GLU A 551 -21.29 -4.51 12.02
C GLU A 551 -20.16 -5.45 11.59
N VAL A 552 -18.96 -4.89 11.49
CA VAL A 552 -17.72 -5.65 11.59
C VAL A 552 -17.12 -5.32 12.94
N ARG A 553 -16.71 -6.35 13.69
CA ARG A 553 -16.02 -6.18 14.96
C ARG A 553 -14.64 -6.80 14.88
N LEU A 554 -13.67 -6.06 15.38
CA LEU A 554 -12.31 -6.55 15.57
C LEU A 554 -12.04 -6.65 17.06
N GLY A 555 -11.99 -7.88 17.56
CA GLY A 555 -11.75 -8.15 18.96
C GLY A 555 -12.86 -7.65 19.88
N GLY A 556 -14.10 -7.66 19.38
CA GLY A 556 -15.30 -7.20 20.08
C GLY A 556 -15.62 -5.71 19.95
N ASP A 557 -14.68 -4.88 19.51
CA ASP A 557 -14.91 -3.46 19.27
C ASP A 557 -15.43 -3.25 17.83
N PRO A 558 -16.49 -2.43 17.65
CA PRO A 558 -17.04 -2.18 16.32
C PRO A 558 -16.11 -1.26 15.52
N VAL A 559 -15.85 -1.62 14.27
CA VAL A 559 -15.05 -0.85 13.31
C VAL A 559 -15.89 -0.55 12.08
N ASN A 560 -15.48 0.44 11.26
CA ASN A 560 -16.21 0.75 10.03
C ASN A 560 -16.25 -0.51 9.12
N PRO A 561 -17.45 -1.03 8.79
CA PRO A 561 -17.57 -2.26 8.00
C PRO A 561 -17.16 -2.11 6.53
N MET A 562 -17.20 -0.89 6.01
CA MET A 562 -17.21 -0.64 4.57
C MET A 562 -15.89 -0.93 3.85
N PRO A 563 -14.70 -0.64 4.42
CA PRO A 563 -13.44 -1.09 3.83
C PRO A 563 -13.42 -2.61 3.63
N PHE A 564 -13.91 -3.39 4.60
CA PHE A 564 -13.94 -4.85 4.50
C PHE A 564 -14.84 -5.33 3.36
N LEU A 565 -16.02 -4.72 3.20
CA LEU A 565 -16.98 -5.09 2.15
C LEU A 565 -16.48 -4.76 0.74
N ALA A 566 -15.67 -3.70 0.60
CA ALA A 566 -15.25 -3.21 -0.71
C ALA A 566 -14.00 -3.92 -1.26
N THR A 567 -13.08 -4.34 -0.40
CA THR A 567 -11.77 -4.89 -0.81
C THR A 567 -11.49 -6.27 -0.24
N GLY A 568 -12.34 -6.78 0.67
CA GLY A 568 -12.07 -8.01 1.40
C GLY A 568 -10.88 -7.92 2.36
N SER A 569 -10.42 -6.71 2.71
CA SER A 569 -9.34 -6.43 3.66
C SER A 569 -9.41 -4.99 4.17
N ALA A 570 -9.31 -4.77 5.48
CA ALA A 570 -9.33 -3.41 6.02
C ALA A 570 -7.99 -3.00 6.62
N SER A 571 -7.53 -1.81 6.24
CA SER A 571 -6.53 -1.07 7.01
C SER A 571 -7.26 -0.18 8.02
N THR A 572 -7.06 -0.41 9.32
CA THR A 572 -7.31 0.64 10.31
C THR A 572 -6.20 1.66 10.16
N GLY A 573 -6.47 2.74 9.44
CA GLY A 573 -5.51 3.79 9.15
C GLY A 573 -5.26 4.70 10.34
N TRP A 574 -4.30 5.61 10.12
CA TRP A 574 -3.83 6.69 11.01
C TRP A 574 -4.77 7.08 12.17
N GLY A 575 -4.26 7.02 13.40
CA GLY A 575 -4.98 7.41 14.61
C GLY A 575 -6.08 6.44 15.06
N GLY A 576 -6.16 5.25 14.46
CA GLY A 576 -7.21 4.27 14.75
C GLY A 576 -8.56 4.61 14.13
N PHE A 577 -8.59 5.60 13.23
CA PHE A 577 -9.80 6.01 12.53
C PHE A 577 -9.98 5.22 11.25
N SER A 578 -11.24 4.97 10.90
CA SER A 578 -11.58 4.41 9.60
C SER A 578 -11.63 5.49 8.52
N ASN A 579 -11.56 5.08 7.26
CA ASN A 579 -11.66 5.97 6.11
C ASN A 579 -12.91 6.87 6.19
N GLY A 580 -12.71 8.18 6.07
CA GLY A 580 -13.76 9.20 6.14
C GLY A 580 -14.24 9.54 7.55
N MET A 581 -13.66 8.92 8.60
CA MET A 581 -14.07 9.08 10.00
C MET A 581 -13.00 9.77 10.87
N ILE A 582 -12.08 10.50 10.25
CA ILE A 582 -11.08 11.32 10.94
C ILE A 582 -11.77 12.60 11.46
N PRO A 583 -11.72 12.91 12.77
CA PRO A 583 -12.31 14.13 13.30
C PRO A 583 -11.62 15.38 12.74
N ALA A 584 -12.37 16.45 12.46
CA ALA A 584 -11.81 17.68 11.89
C ALA A 584 -10.69 18.29 12.75
N GLY A 585 -10.79 18.21 14.08
CA GLY A 585 -9.73 18.65 15.01
C GLY A 585 -8.44 17.82 14.98
N ARG A 586 -8.42 16.73 14.20
CA ARG A 586 -7.25 15.88 13.93
C ARG A 586 -6.67 16.10 12.53
N LEU A 587 -7.30 16.95 11.72
CA LEU A 587 -6.84 17.32 10.39
C LEU A 587 -6.24 18.72 10.42
N CYS A 588 -5.35 18.99 9.47
CA CYS A 588 -4.74 20.30 9.31
C CYS A 588 -5.36 21.03 8.11
N ALA A 589 -5.61 22.33 8.28
CA ALA A 589 -6.15 23.17 7.24
C ALA A 589 -5.09 23.53 6.19
N ILE A 590 -5.49 23.48 4.91
CA ILE A 590 -4.66 23.90 3.77
C ILE A 590 -5.22 25.13 3.05
N GLY A 591 -6.27 25.75 3.61
CA GLY A 591 -6.94 26.96 3.09
C GLY A 591 -8.34 26.69 2.54
N SER A 592 -9.17 27.74 2.45
CA SER A 592 -10.53 27.70 1.85
C SER A 592 -11.46 26.59 2.37
N GLY A 593 -11.32 26.21 3.65
CA GLY A 593 -12.12 25.14 4.26
C GLY A 593 -11.65 23.71 3.95
N HIS A 594 -10.56 23.55 3.20
CA HIS A 594 -9.98 22.25 2.89
C HIS A 594 -9.10 21.73 4.03
N LEU A 595 -9.22 20.43 4.29
CA LEU A 595 -8.51 19.71 5.35
C LEU A 595 -7.75 18.53 4.75
N LEU A 596 -6.62 18.18 5.35
CA LEU A 596 -5.85 16.96 5.07
C LEU A 596 -5.24 16.40 6.35
N ARG A 597 -4.75 15.16 6.29
CA ARG A 597 -3.83 14.62 7.29
C ARG A 597 -2.64 15.57 7.41
N CYS A 598 -2.14 15.81 8.62
CA CYS A 598 -1.22 16.93 8.84
C CYS A 598 0.13 16.84 8.10
N ASP A 599 0.60 15.63 7.82
CA ASP A 599 1.74 15.37 6.93
C ASP A 599 1.41 15.65 5.46
N ALA A 600 0.26 15.19 4.96
CA ALA A 600 -0.24 15.49 3.62
C ALA A 600 -0.48 17.00 3.44
N ALA A 601 -1.03 17.66 4.46
CA ALA A 601 -1.23 19.10 4.48
C ALA A 601 0.09 19.87 4.35
N ALA A 602 1.12 19.46 5.10
CA ALA A 602 2.45 20.07 5.01
C ALA A 602 3.05 19.91 3.61
N ALA A 603 2.98 18.71 3.05
CA ALA A 603 3.40 18.41 1.68
C ALA A 603 2.65 19.22 0.63
N TYR A 604 1.33 19.33 0.76
CA TYR A 604 0.50 20.14 -0.12
C TYR A 604 0.87 21.62 -0.07
N LEU A 605 1.12 22.17 1.13
CA LEU A 605 1.48 23.59 1.29
C LEU A 605 2.83 23.90 0.63
N GLN A 606 3.78 22.96 0.66
CA GLN A 606 5.05 23.10 -0.05
C GLN A 606 4.86 23.03 -1.57
N LEU A 607 4.09 22.07 -2.07
CA LEU A 607 3.72 21.96 -3.49
C LEU A 607 3.01 23.23 -3.99
N SER A 608 2.04 23.73 -3.22
CA SER A 608 1.30 24.95 -3.55
C SER A 608 2.18 26.20 -3.51
N ALA A 609 3.20 26.26 -2.65
CA ALA A 609 4.15 27.36 -2.63
C ALA A 609 5.04 27.35 -3.88
N ALA A 610 5.54 26.18 -4.29
CA ALA A 610 6.33 26.02 -5.50
C ALA A 610 5.53 26.31 -6.77
N TYR A 611 4.29 25.81 -6.83
CA TYR A 611 3.38 26.11 -7.93
C TYR A 611 3.08 27.61 -8.03
N ARG A 612 2.90 28.30 -6.89
CA ARG A 612 2.72 29.77 -6.87
C ARG A 612 3.96 30.51 -7.35
N ALA A 613 5.16 30.05 -6.98
CA ALA A 613 6.40 30.63 -7.48
C ALA A 613 6.53 30.48 -9.01
N GLN A 614 6.07 29.36 -9.57
CA GLN A 614 6.10 29.11 -11.01
C GLN A 614 5.04 29.91 -11.79
N PHE A 615 3.80 29.95 -11.30
CA PHE A 615 2.65 30.45 -12.08
C PHE A 615 2.05 31.76 -11.57
N GLY A 616 2.55 32.32 -10.47
CA GLY A 616 2.04 33.54 -9.83
C GLY A 616 0.68 33.36 -9.14
N LYS A 617 0.16 32.13 -9.06
CA LYS A 617 -1.17 31.80 -8.52
C LYS A 617 -1.11 30.54 -7.68
N SER A 618 -1.91 30.48 -6.62
CA SER A 618 -2.02 29.29 -5.76
C SER A 618 -2.54 28.09 -6.54
N LEU A 619 -2.25 26.88 -6.05
CA LEU A 619 -3.00 25.71 -6.49
C LEU A 619 -4.47 25.88 -6.15
N CYS A 620 -5.30 25.59 -7.15
CA CYS A 620 -6.74 25.64 -7.07
C CYS A 620 -7.21 24.26 -6.60
N ILE A 621 -7.97 24.19 -5.52
CA ILE A 621 -8.49 22.94 -4.95
C ILE A 621 -10.00 22.92 -5.14
N THR A 622 -10.53 21.80 -5.62
CA THR A 622 -11.97 21.52 -5.66
C THR A 622 -12.40 20.54 -4.58
N ASP A 623 -11.55 19.60 -4.21
CA ASP A 623 -11.83 18.64 -3.14
C ASP A 623 -10.55 18.23 -2.39
N SER A 624 -10.71 17.79 -1.13
CA SER A 624 -9.60 17.34 -0.27
C SER A 624 -10.09 16.24 0.66
N TYR A 625 -9.94 16.35 1.98
CA TYR A 625 -10.51 15.36 2.89
C TYR A 625 -12.03 15.24 2.71
N ARG A 626 -12.50 14.02 2.46
CA ARG A 626 -13.92 13.71 2.30
C ARG A 626 -14.38 12.82 3.43
N SER A 627 -15.22 13.38 4.31
CA SER A 627 -15.85 12.60 5.38
C SER A 627 -16.68 11.46 4.80
N TYR A 628 -16.88 10.41 5.58
CA TYR A 628 -17.62 9.23 5.15
C TYR A 628 -19.05 9.61 4.73
N ALA A 629 -19.73 10.48 5.49
CA ALA A 629 -21.05 11.00 5.12
C ALA A 629 -21.05 11.70 3.74
N SER A 630 -20.01 12.48 3.44
CA SER A 630 -19.84 13.11 2.12
C SER A 630 -19.55 12.08 1.03
N GLN A 631 -18.84 11.00 1.33
CA GLN A 631 -18.62 9.88 0.39
C GLN A 631 -19.94 9.17 0.07
N VAL A 632 -20.77 8.85 1.08
CA VAL A 632 -22.09 8.24 0.89
C VAL A 632 -22.97 9.13 -0.01
N SER A 633 -23.04 10.41 0.32
CA SER A 633 -23.83 11.39 -0.44
C SER A 633 -23.35 11.53 -1.89
N LEU A 634 -22.03 11.50 -2.11
CA LEU A 634 -21.44 11.52 -3.45
C LEU A 634 -21.74 10.24 -4.23
N TYR A 635 -21.63 9.08 -3.59
CA TYR A 635 -21.91 7.77 -4.18
C TYR A 635 -23.38 7.62 -4.58
N GLN A 636 -24.32 8.07 -3.75
CA GLN A 636 -25.75 8.06 -4.11
C GLN A 636 -26.06 8.91 -5.34
N ARG A 637 -25.46 10.11 -5.45
CA ARG A 637 -25.70 11.00 -6.60
C ARG A 637 -24.98 10.57 -7.87
N LYS A 638 -23.78 9.99 -7.73
CA LYS A 638 -22.86 9.68 -8.84
C LYS A 638 -22.15 8.34 -8.62
N PRO A 639 -22.88 7.21 -8.58
CA PRO A 639 -22.30 5.92 -8.20
C PRO A 639 -21.20 5.43 -9.16
N SER A 640 -21.26 5.80 -10.43
CA SER A 640 -20.22 5.50 -11.42
C SER A 640 -18.97 6.38 -11.30
N LEU A 641 -19.06 7.52 -10.62
CA LEU A 641 -17.99 8.52 -10.48
C LEU A 641 -17.53 8.73 -9.03
N ALA A 642 -18.00 7.91 -8.09
CA ALA A 642 -17.52 7.90 -6.71
C ALA A 642 -16.80 6.59 -6.40
N ALA A 643 -15.78 6.64 -5.54
CA ALA A 643 -15.32 5.43 -4.87
C ALA A 643 -16.42 4.93 -3.93
N LEU A 644 -16.44 3.62 -3.66
CA LEU A 644 -17.29 3.07 -2.61
C LEU A 644 -17.03 3.81 -1.29
N PRO A 645 -18.06 4.26 -0.56
CA PRO A 645 -17.86 4.96 0.69
C PRO A 645 -17.01 4.11 1.65
N GLY A 646 -15.97 4.71 2.23
CA GLY A 646 -15.02 4.01 3.11
C GLY A 646 -13.77 3.48 2.39
N THR A 647 -13.62 3.64 1.08
CA THR A 647 -12.38 3.28 0.37
C THR A 647 -11.69 4.44 -0.33
N SER A 648 -12.31 5.63 -0.35
CA SER A 648 -11.76 6.78 -1.06
C SER A 648 -10.46 7.28 -0.42
N ASN A 649 -9.39 7.53 -1.19
CA ASN A 649 -8.17 8.14 -0.66
C ASN A 649 -8.39 9.56 -0.08
N HIS A 650 -9.45 10.25 -0.51
CA HIS A 650 -9.90 11.47 0.16
C HIS A 650 -10.33 11.24 1.61
N GLY A 651 -10.90 10.07 1.92
CA GLY A 651 -11.28 9.69 3.29
C GLY A 651 -10.10 9.40 4.21
N TRP A 652 -8.90 9.20 3.68
CA TRP A 652 -7.68 9.11 4.49
C TRP A 652 -7.03 10.47 4.75
N GLY A 653 -7.56 11.55 4.16
CA GLY A 653 -6.96 12.88 4.23
C GLY A 653 -5.65 12.96 3.46
N VAL A 654 -5.49 12.13 2.42
CA VAL A 654 -4.28 12.04 1.60
C VAL A 654 -4.56 12.27 0.12
N ALA A 655 -5.74 12.76 -0.28
CA ALA A 655 -6.02 13.07 -1.67
C ALA A 655 -6.55 14.49 -1.84
N VAL A 656 -6.26 15.09 -2.99
CA VAL A 656 -6.79 16.38 -3.42
C VAL A 656 -7.24 16.30 -4.87
N ASP A 657 -8.33 17.00 -5.17
CA ASP A 657 -8.76 17.27 -6.54
C ASP A 657 -8.45 18.73 -6.86
N LEU A 658 -7.77 18.96 -7.98
CA LEU A 658 -7.17 20.24 -8.34
C LEU A 658 -7.76 20.83 -9.63
N CYS A 659 -7.85 22.16 -9.68
CA CYS A 659 -8.38 22.94 -10.79
C CYS A 659 -7.34 23.94 -11.35
N GLY A 660 -7.78 24.89 -12.17
CA GLY A 660 -6.94 26.01 -12.63
C GLY A 660 -5.95 25.64 -13.74
N GLY A 661 -6.25 24.56 -14.46
CA GLY A 661 -5.45 24.00 -15.54
C GLY A 661 -4.86 22.63 -15.20
N VAL A 662 -4.69 22.30 -13.91
CA VAL A 662 -4.24 20.95 -13.48
C VAL A 662 -5.28 19.88 -13.82
N ASP A 663 -6.56 20.23 -13.79
CA ASP A 663 -7.73 19.41 -14.14
C ASP A 663 -7.81 18.95 -15.61
N ARG A 664 -6.82 19.26 -16.45
CA ARG A 664 -6.86 18.98 -17.89
C ARG A 664 -5.53 18.44 -18.37
N PHE A 665 -5.55 17.25 -19.00
CA PHE A 665 -4.36 16.66 -19.61
C PHE A 665 -3.69 17.62 -20.61
N GLY A 666 -2.37 17.56 -20.66
CA GLY A 666 -1.57 18.29 -21.65
C GLY A 666 -1.42 19.80 -21.41
N THR A 667 -2.13 20.41 -20.46
CA THR A 667 -1.89 21.82 -20.10
C THR A 667 -0.49 22.01 -19.49
N THR A 668 0.00 23.24 -19.49
CA THR A 668 1.29 23.57 -18.85
C THR A 668 1.26 23.28 -17.36
N GLN A 669 0.14 23.56 -16.70
CA GLN A 669 -0.06 23.32 -15.27
C GLN A 669 -0.12 21.83 -14.94
N TYR A 670 -0.83 21.02 -15.72
CA TYR A 670 -0.87 19.56 -15.55
C TYR A 670 0.51 18.93 -15.79
N ARG A 671 1.20 19.31 -16.87
CA ARG A 671 2.57 18.82 -17.14
C ARG A 671 3.56 19.23 -16.05
N TRP A 672 3.42 20.45 -15.52
CA TRP A 672 4.21 20.88 -14.37
C TRP A 672 3.89 20.05 -13.13
N MET A 673 2.61 19.85 -12.79
CA MET A 673 2.22 18.98 -11.67
C MET A 673 2.71 17.55 -11.85
N LYS A 674 2.62 16.96 -13.05
CA LYS A 674 3.12 15.60 -13.33
C LYS A 674 4.62 15.46 -13.13
N SER A 675 5.37 16.53 -13.39
CA SER A 675 6.83 16.54 -13.23
C SER A 675 7.29 16.99 -11.84
N HIS A 676 6.49 17.77 -11.10
CA HIS A 676 6.93 18.43 -9.87
C HIS A 676 6.15 17.99 -8.62
N ALA A 677 4.87 17.62 -8.71
CA ALA A 677 4.12 17.15 -7.54
C ALA A 677 4.76 15.94 -6.83
N PRO A 678 5.37 14.95 -7.54
CA PRO A 678 6.03 13.82 -6.89
C PRO A 678 7.15 14.24 -5.94
N SER A 679 7.87 15.34 -6.20
CA SER A 679 8.92 15.85 -5.30
C SER A 679 8.38 16.42 -3.98
N TYR A 680 7.05 16.52 -3.85
CA TYR A 680 6.39 16.91 -2.62
C TYR A 680 5.58 15.74 -2.03
N GLY A 681 5.79 14.51 -2.52
CA GLY A 681 5.05 13.34 -2.08
C GLY A 681 3.64 13.22 -2.63
N TRP A 682 3.26 14.05 -3.62
CA TRP A 682 1.96 14.01 -4.31
C TRP A 682 2.08 13.35 -5.68
N LEU A 683 1.36 12.27 -5.88
CA LEU A 683 1.39 11.46 -7.09
C LEU A 683 0.08 11.63 -7.85
N HIS A 684 0.15 11.60 -9.18
CA HIS A 684 -1.02 11.38 -10.01
C HIS A 684 -1.17 9.87 -10.22
N PRO A 685 -2.21 9.22 -9.69
CA PRO A 685 -2.32 7.76 -9.75
C PRO A 685 -2.38 7.24 -11.18
N VAL A 686 -1.80 6.07 -11.43
CA VAL A 686 -1.78 5.46 -12.78
C VAL A 686 -3.20 5.19 -13.31
N TRP A 687 -4.13 4.83 -12.42
CA TRP A 687 -5.53 4.62 -12.80
C TRP A 687 -6.24 5.91 -13.24
N ALA A 688 -5.77 7.07 -12.74
CA ALA A 688 -6.29 8.40 -13.00
C ALA A 688 -5.64 9.08 -14.24
N ASP A 689 -4.53 8.54 -14.73
CA ASP A 689 -3.78 9.10 -15.87
C ASP A 689 -4.48 8.85 -17.21
N GLN A 690 -4.00 9.53 -18.26
CA GLN A 690 -4.55 9.40 -19.60
C GLN A 690 -4.35 7.97 -20.13
N GLY A 691 -5.43 7.33 -20.60
CA GLY A 691 -5.46 5.92 -20.99
C GLY A 691 -5.66 4.94 -19.83
N GLY A 692 -5.83 5.42 -18.60
CA GLY A 692 -6.18 4.63 -17.43
C GLY A 692 -7.65 4.18 -17.45
N ASN A 693 -8.00 3.27 -16.53
CA ASN A 693 -9.35 2.71 -16.41
C ASN A 693 -10.39 3.79 -16.06
N ARG A 694 -9.95 4.92 -15.49
CA ARG A 694 -10.80 6.03 -15.10
C ARG A 694 -10.00 7.33 -15.04
N GLU A 695 -9.97 8.03 -16.17
CA GLU A 695 -9.19 9.25 -16.32
C GLU A 695 -9.72 10.38 -15.42
N GLU A 696 -8.89 10.83 -14.49
CA GLU A 696 -9.21 11.88 -13.52
C GLU A 696 -8.01 12.84 -13.37
N PRO A 697 -7.66 13.65 -14.38
CA PRO A 697 -6.45 14.52 -14.39
C PRO A 697 -6.36 15.48 -13.20
N TRP A 698 -7.50 15.78 -12.57
CA TRP A 698 -7.59 16.59 -11.36
C TRP A 698 -7.15 15.86 -10.09
N HIS A 699 -7.08 14.52 -10.05
CA HIS A 699 -6.92 13.73 -8.83
C HIS A 699 -5.45 13.46 -8.49
N TRP A 700 -5.05 13.77 -7.26
CA TRP A 700 -3.68 13.60 -6.76
C TRP A 700 -3.69 13.03 -5.36
N GLU A 701 -2.75 12.13 -5.06
CA GLU A 701 -2.68 11.38 -3.82
C GLU A 701 -1.32 11.55 -3.13
N PHE A 702 -1.31 11.55 -1.81
CA PHE A 702 -0.14 11.75 -0.96
C PHE A 702 0.32 10.43 -0.33
N GLY A 703 1.60 10.09 -0.50
CA GLY A 703 2.19 8.83 -0.03
C GLY A 703 1.98 7.66 -0.98
N ASN A 704 2.27 6.43 -0.54
CA ASN A 704 2.12 5.23 -1.37
C ASN A 704 0.69 4.70 -1.25
N PRO A 705 -0.18 4.85 -2.28
CA PRO A 705 -1.49 4.23 -2.26
C PRO A 705 -1.30 2.72 -2.27
N VAL A 706 -1.99 2.06 -1.35
CA VAL A 706 -2.02 0.61 -1.26
C VAL A 706 -2.36 0.05 -2.64
N SER A 707 -1.51 -0.87 -3.09
CA SER A 707 -1.65 -1.72 -4.27
C SER A 707 -3.11 -2.10 -4.55
N SER A 708 -3.57 -1.81 -5.77
CA SER A 708 -4.59 -2.61 -6.43
C SER A 708 -4.00 -3.93 -6.91
#